data_AF-A0A0W4ZGA3-F1
#
_entry.id   AF-A0A0W4ZGA3-F1
#
_cell.length_a   1.000
_cell.length_b   1.000
_cell.length_c   1.000
_cell.angle_alpha   90.00
_cell.angle_beta   90.00
_cell.angle_gamma   90.00
#
_symmetry.space_group_name_H-M   'P 1'
#
loop_
_entity.id
_entity.type
_entity.pdbx_description
1 polymer ?
#
loop_
_entity_poly.entity_id
_entity_poly.type
_entity_poly.pdbx_seq_one_letter_code
_entity_poly.pdbx_strand_id
1 'polypeptide(L)'
;MRSTSIYGAASLLCFLFLSLNRLIIPVNGVILAIDYGKEWIKGAIINHGIPIEIVLTRESKRKDQSVIGFNGDERVYGTYAADLLFRNQSLVFPSLKSLIGKPYDSREVREYMSLYRNIELIPSNNGSGVAFVHNDRTFTVEELTAMIFENYKNMAEDVVGEKITDVVITVPSFFTEIERHAVLDAAEIAGLKVISLVNEGYAIAINYAMTRIFSNESQYHIFYDMGAGSTTATYVSFKTLTLLNNKTLTLLKVIGVGYNRYFGGDTITWKLLEYLIQEFELSKRPLMKDSIRSNPKAITKLFHESSRIKQILSINSEAHLMIENLHEGIDYSIKVSREIFEGLLRGLVDDIKKPITDAVSMTSKPIRFVNSVVLAGGGARVPFVQKEIEALVGSKKVARSVNADEAAVLGAVFRGAGLSGQFRVKNIKSTDITMNSVFISYPDLHDSSKVVTHSLFLKGMELNKDKTVNFALLSEFNIIFSHVVGFRLPGTEFATVKISGFNDSVDYLKNQHDNQSYCENLATSVTFRLNFSGLITVKSAFVECRSKVMSTLNFYEKSHKEYERKLFEEYNYVEYYDSLESNDDDDDDDDDKLKRKNTTRPLDFEISYTNLNPQDKNFKMASRNMLLNLKEIDKKRAARDEARNLLEAYIYNVQELLEIDEFIAVSNQEQREELSNVVKSVSEWLEKNGDVSTLEELTERKNIIKALESPISERRVDARERSFRIDELRRRIDGFMRFLNSLPIEKIREPLDDSDGDKKIPYKKILDEAGFGSGMKETMRDVEEPGFRPEDVEAYRTNAIKVEKWLDESITAQDALKPWENPVLKVKDIMSKIWELEQTKENIRVMEQIYLRSREYFKKNAEKERQSVNESNPSVSIEQNSTNATMELPVNTTLAESVIYTDI
;
A
#
# COMPACT_ATOMS: atom_id res chain seq x y z
N MET A 1 -9.42 -56.30 15.36
CA MET A 1 -8.25 -55.44 15.03
C MET A 1 -8.38 -54.75 13.66
N ARG A 2 -9.53 -54.12 13.33
CA ARG A 2 -9.69 -53.33 12.09
C ARG A 2 -10.34 -51.95 12.28
N SER A 3 -10.86 -51.63 13.47
CA SER A 3 -11.54 -50.35 13.73
C SER A 3 -10.62 -49.24 14.27
N THR A 4 -9.46 -49.56 14.84
CA THR A 4 -8.52 -48.58 15.41
C THR A 4 -7.66 -47.86 14.38
N SER A 5 -7.55 -48.40 13.15
CA SER A 5 -6.74 -47.80 12.07
C SER A 5 -7.44 -46.67 11.33
N ILE A 6 -8.78 -46.65 11.30
CA ILE A 6 -9.56 -45.67 10.51
C ILE A 6 -9.66 -44.33 11.26
N TYR A 7 -9.83 -44.35 12.58
CA TYR A 7 -9.85 -43.13 13.40
C TYR A 7 -8.46 -42.45 13.48
N GLY A 8 -7.38 -43.23 13.50
CA GLY A 8 -6.02 -42.71 13.43
C GLY A 8 -5.73 -42.01 12.10
N ALA A 9 -6.15 -42.59 10.98
CA ALA A 9 -5.97 -41.99 9.65
C ALA A 9 -6.81 -40.72 9.45
N ALA A 10 -8.05 -40.69 9.94
CA ALA A 10 -8.92 -39.51 9.87
C ALA A 10 -8.41 -38.35 10.74
N SER A 11 -7.88 -38.64 11.93
CA SER A 11 -7.26 -37.64 12.80
C SER A 11 -5.97 -37.09 12.18
N LEU A 12 -5.14 -37.96 11.57
CA LEU A 12 -3.93 -37.52 10.85
C LEU A 12 -4.29 -36.64 9.64
N LEU A 13 -5.35 -36.98 8.89
CA LEU A 13 -5.83 -36.20 7.75
C LEU A 13 -6.40 -34.84 8.18
N CYS A 14 -7.12 -34.76 9.30
CA CYS A 14 -7.58 -33.48 9.87
C CYS A 14 -6.40 -32.63 10.36
N PHE A 15 -5.40 -33.22 11.03
CA PHE A 15 -4.18 -32.52 11.41
C PHE A 15 -3.36 -32.06 10.20
N LEU A 16 -3.31 -32.87 9.13
CA LEU A 16 -2.70 -32.47 7.85
C LEU A 16 -3.49 -31.36 7.16
N PHE A 17 -4.82 -31.39 7.17
CA PHE A 17 -5.65 -30.31 6.61
C PHE A 17 -5.57 -29.01 7.42
N LEU A 18 -5.53 -29.09 8.76
CA LEU A 18 -5.35 -27.94 9.65
C LEU A 18 -3.92 -27.37 9.59
N SER A 19 -2.91 -28.20 9.36
CA SER A 19 -1.53 -27.74 9.14
C SER A 19 -1.29 -27.22 7.72
N LEU A 20 -1.97 -27.78 6.70
CA LEU A 20 -1.97 -27.26 5.33
C LEU A 20 -2.67 -25.89 5.22
N ASN A 21 -3.73 -25.64 5.98
CA ASN A 21 -4.34 -24.30 6.08
C ASN A 21 -3.43 -23.27 6.76
N ARG A 22 -2.48 -23.69 7.61
CA ARG A 22 -1.42 -22.82 8.15
C ARG A 22 -0.24 -22.62 7.19
N LEU A 23 -0.18 -23.38 6.10
CA LEU A 23 0.80 -23.26 5.02
C LEU A 23 0.27 -22.45 3.82
N ILE A 24 -0.99 -22.02 3.85
CA ILE A 24 -1.49 -20.97 2.96
C ILE A 24 -0.87 -19.68 3.46
N ILE A 25 0.32 -19.34 2.97
CA ILE A 25 0.81 -17.96 3.03
C ILE A 25 -0.23 -17.16 2.21
N PRO A 26 -1.03 -16.27 2.81
CA PRO A 26 -1.85 -15.37 2.00
C PRO A 26 -0.88 -14.64 1.10
N VAL A 27 -1.04 -14.81 -0.22
CA VAL A 27 -0.33 -13.97 -1.17
C VAL A 27 -0.94 -12.59 -0.99
N ASN A 28 -0.31 -11.74 -0.19
CA ASN A 28 -0.79 -10.38 0.03
C ASN A 28 -0.87 -9.70 -1.33
N GLY A 29 -2.10 -9.46 -1.78
CA GLY A 29 -2.38 -8.87 -3.07
C GLY A 29 -2.14 -7.36 -3.09
N VAL A 30 -1.77 -6.76 -1.96
CA VAL A 30 -1.72 -5.31 -1.81
C VAL A 30 -0.49 -4.73 -2.48
N ILE A 31 -0.69 -3.72 -3.33
CA ILE A 31 0.41 -2.93 -3.90
C ILE A 31 0.28 -1.51 -3.38
N LEU A 32 1.34 -1.04 -2.73
CA LEU A 32 1.52 0.37 -2.39
C LEU A 32 2.27 1.08 -3.53
N ALA A 33 1.89 2.29 -3.86
CA ALA A 33 2.72 3.22 -4.61
C ALA A 33 3.04 4.44 -3.76
N ILE A 34 4.29 4.91 -3.86
CA ILE A 34 4.75 6.12 -3.19
C ILE A 34 5.20 7.11 -4.27
N ASP A 35 4.56 8.29 -4.28
CA ASP A 35 5.09 9.45 -4.99
C ASP A 35 6.08 10.18 -4.09
N TYR A 36 7.36 9.83 -4.19
CA TYR A 36 8.42 10.38 -3.34
C TYR A 36 8.82 11.76 -3.87
N GLY A 37 8.05 12.81 -3.58
CA GLY A 37 8.37 14.18 -3.97
C GLY A 37 9.33 14.89 -3.01
N LYS A 38 10.05 15.92 -3.48
CA LYS A 38 11.02 16.68 -2.65
C LYS A 38 10.35 17.40 -1.47
N GLU A 39 9.24 18.09 -1.73
CA GLU A 39 8.48 18.85 -0.72
C GLU A 39 7.24 18.07 -0.25
N TRP A 40 6.57 17.36 -1.16
CA TRP A 40 5.29 16.69 -0.89
C TRP A 40 5.37 15.22 -1.29
N ILE A 41 5.02 14.33 -0.37
CA ILE A 41 4.91 12.88 -0.57
C ILE A 41 3.43 12.45 -0.57
N LYS A 42 3.11 11.40 -1.32
CA LYS A 42 1.76 10.80 -1.39
C LYS A 42 1.88 9.27 -1.48
N GLY A 43 0.85 8.58 -1.01
CA GLY A 43 0.69 7.15 -1.17
C GLY A 43 -0.58 6.81 -1.94
N ALA A 44 -0.58 5.71 -2.68
CA ALA A 44 -1.79 5.11 -3.23
C ALA A 44 -1.73 3.59 -3.09
N ILE A 45 -2.87 2.94 -2.90
CA ILE A 45 -2.97 1.50 -2.74
C ILE A 45 -3.93 0.90 -3.75
N ILE A 46 -3.78 -0.41 -3.96
CA ILE A 46 -4.77 -1.26 -4.61
C ILE A 46 -4.77 -2.61 -3.89
N ASN A 47 -5.96 -3.15 -3.59
CA ASN A 47 -6.14 -4.48 -3.01
C ASN A 47 -7.39 -5.17 -3.62
N HIS A 48 -7.57 -6.46 -3.37
CA HIS A 48 -8.82 -7.15 -3.68
C HIS A 48 -9.98 -6.50 -2.91
N GLY A 49 -11.01 -6.03 -3.63
CA GLY A 49 -12.13 -5.31 -3.03
C GLY A 49 -11.88 -3.81 -2.78
N ILE A 50 -10.63 -3.35 -2.81
CA ILE A 50 -10.26 -1.93 -2.65
C ILE A 50 -9.74 -1.41 -4.01
N PRO A 51 -10.49 -0.54 -4.70
CA PRO A 51 -10.02 0.04 -5.95
C PRO A 51 -8.77 0.90 -5.70
N ILE A 52 -8.16 1.41 -6.77
CA ILE A 52 -7.03 2.34 -6.63
C ILE A 52 -7.49 3.55 -5.80
N GLU A 53 -6.85 3.76 -4.65
CA GLU A 53 -7.21 4.81 -3.70
C GLU A 53 -5.96 5.49 -3.12
N ILE A 54 -6.08 6.77 -2.76
CA ILE A 54 -5.00 7.52 -2.10
C ILE A 54 -4.94 7.15 -0.62
N VAL A 55 -3.74 6.87 -0.13
CA VAL A 55 -3.48 6.70 1.31
C VAL A 55 -3.59 8.06 1.99
N LEU A 56 -4.53 8.18 2.91
CA LEU A 56 -4.72 9.41 3.69
C LEU A 56 -3.71 9.48 4.84
N THR A 57 -3.31 10.70 5.21
CA THR A 57 -2.57 10.92 6.45
C THR A 57 -3.46 10.68 7.67
N ARG A 58 -2.86 10.62 8.86
CA ARG A 58 -3.62 10.52 10.13
C ARG A 58 -4.60 11.69 10.33
N GLU A 59 -4.30 12.85 9.74
CA GLU A 59 -5.17 14.03 9.71
C GLU A 59 -6.11 14.06 8.49
N SER A 60 -6.30 12.93 7.81
CA SER A 60 -7.17 12.77 6.63
C SER A 60 -6.76 13.62 5.42
N LYS A 61 -5.48 14.01 5.30
CA LYS A 61 -4.97 14.73 4.12
C LYS A 61 -4.58 13.75 3.02
N ARG A 62 -4.67 14.18 1.76
CA ARG A 62 -4.34 13.37 0.56
C ARG A 62 -2.85 13.44 0.16
N LYS A 63 -2.07 14.26 0.86
CA LYS A 63 -0.62 14.43 0.71
C LYS A 63 -0.04 14.97 2.01
N ASP A 64 1.25 14.77 2.21
CA ASP A 64 1.96 15.30 3.36
C ASP A 64 3.33 15.89 2.98
N GLN A 65 3.93 16.67 3.87
CA GLN A 65 5.29 17.16 3.66
C GLN A 65 6.30 16.01 3.71
N SER A 66 7.26 15.97 2.79
CA SER A 66 8.31 14.95 2.76
C SER A 66 9.43 15.29 3.74
N VAL A 67 9.09 15.27 5.03
CA VAL A 67 9.95 15.69 6.14
C VAL A 67 9.85 14.68 7.27
N ILE A 68 10.98 14.45 7.94
CA ILE A 68 11.07 13.66 9.18
C ILE A 68 11.81 14.47 10.23
N GLY A 69 11.48 14.27 11.50
CA GLY A 69 12.25 14.78 12.61
C GLY A 69 12.15 13.89 13.84
N PHE A 70 12.76 14.32 14.93
CA PHE A 70 12.72 13.63 16.20
C PHE A 70 12.26 14.59 17.30
N ASN A 71 11.29 14.19 18.10
CA ASN A 71 10.84 14.94 19.26
C ASN A 71 11.19 14.17 20.54
N GLY A 72 12.40 14.36 21.04
CA GLY A 72 13.01 13.41 21.97
C GLY A 72 13.39 12.13 21.22
N ASP A 73 12.99 10.96 21.73
CA ASP A 73 13.27 9.68 21.08
C ASP A 73 12.21 9.25 20.04
N GLU A 74 11.12 10.01 19.90
CA GLU A 74 10.02 9.70 18.98
C GLU A 74 10.26 10.29 17.60
N ARG A 75 10.02 9.49 16.57
CA ARG A 75 10.01 9.96 15.18
C ARG A 75 8.73 10.69 14.86
N VAL A 76 8.87 11.87 14.27
CA VAL A 76 7.76 12.68 13.77
C VAL A 76 7.87 12.86 12.27
N TYR A 77 6.74 12.96 11.59
CA TYR A 77 6.68 12.99 10.13
C TYR A 77 5.83 14.15 9.64
N GLY A 78 6.00 14.47 8.36
CA GLY A 78 5.00 15.25 7.66
C GLY A 78 4.92 16.70 8.11
N THR A 79 3.69 17.22 8.07
CA THR A 79 3.36 18.57 8.53
C THR A 79 3.80 18.79 9.98
N TYR A 80 3.65 17.79 10.86
CA TYR A 80 4.04 17.92 12.26
C TYR A 80 5.56 18.09 12.42
N ALA A 81 6.37 17.32 11.69
CA ALA A 81 7.81 17.50 11.65
C ALA A 81 8.21 18.88 11.09
N ALA A 82 7.51 19.35 10.05
CA ALA A 82 7.74 20.67 9.49
C ALA A 82 7.47 21.81 10.48
N ASP A 83 6.45 21.69 11.32
CA ASP A 83 6.14 22.68 12.36
C ASP A 83 7.19 22.72 13.48
N LEU A 84 7.92 21.61 13.70
CA LEU A 84 9.06 21.59 14.62
C LEU A 84 10.28 22.32 14.05
N LEU A 85 10.44 22.38 12.72
CA LEU A 85 11.59 23.01 12.06
C LEU A 85 11.76 24.47 12.49
N PHE A 86 10.66 25.20 12.66
CA PHE A 86 10.69 26.60 13.07
C PHE A 86 11.09 26.81 14.53
N ARG A 87 10.86 25.80 15.38
CA ARG A 87 11.19 25.83 16.81
C ARG A 87 12.63 25.36 17.03
N ASN A 88 12.96 24.19 16.51
CA ASN A 88 14.28 23.59 16.65
C ASN A 88 14.72 22.86 15.37
N GLN A 89 15.57 23.52 14.59
CA GLN A 89 16.01 23.03 13.28
C GLN A 89 16.86 21.78 13.35
N SER A 90 17.67 21.59 14.39
CA SER A 90 18.56 20.42 14.52
C SER A 90 17.82 19.10 14.74
N LEU A 91 16.50 19.17 14.99
CA LEU A 91 15.65 18.00 15.20
C LEU A 91 14.95 17.54 13.92
N VAL A 92 15.05 18.26 12.80
CA VAL A 92 14.21 18.04 11.62
C VAL A 92 15.05 17.97 10.34
N PHE A 93 14.73 17.04 9.46
CA PHE A 93 15.45 16.72 8.22
C PHE A 93 14.52 16.86 7.00
N PRO A 94 14.36 18.08 6.45
CA PRO A 94 13.55 18.33 5.26
C PRO A 94 14.26 17.92 3.96
N SER A 95 13.54 17.90 2.84
CA SER A 95 14.09 17.84 1.47
C SER A 95 15.09 16.70 1.18
N LEU A 96 14.96 15.55 1.85
CA LEU A 96 15.89 14.43 1.74
C LEU A 96 16.06 13.89 0.30
N LYS A 97 15.01 13.98 -0.54
CA LYS A 97 15.08 13.58 -1.96
C LYS A 97 16.20 14.30 -2.72
N SER A 98 16.54 15.55 -2.38
CA SER A 98 17.64 16.26 -3.06
C SER A 98 19.02 15.77 -2.70
N LEU A 99 19.15 14.99 -1.62
CA LEU A 99 20.43 14.49 -1.10
C LEU A 99 20.62 12.99 -1.35
N ILE A 100 19.57 12.26 -1.74
CA ILE A 100 19.63 10.80 -1.92
C ILE A 100 20.61 10.43 -3.03
N GLY A 101 21.53 9.50 -2.76
CA GLY A 101 22.57 9.09 -3.70
C GLY A 101 23.53 10.22 -4.13
N LYS A 102 23.66 11.30 -3.35
CA LYS A 102 24.57 12.41 -3.65
C LYS A 102 25.90 12.30 -2.92
N PRO A 103 27.01 12.65 -3.60
CA PRO A 103 28.26 12.92 -2.92
C PRO A 103 28.15 14.12 -1.97
N TYR A 104 28.86 14.06 -0.84
CA TYR A 104 28.88 15.10 0.18
C TYR A 104 29.31 16.49 -0.36
N ASP A 105 30.21 16.51 -1.33
CA ASP A 105 30.74 17.73 -1.95
C ASP A 105 29.93 18.20 -3.18
N SER A 106 28.76 17.60 -3.43
CA SER A 106 27.91 17.96 -4.56
C SER A 106 27.29 19.37 -4.42
N ARG A 107 26.84 19.92 -5.54
CA ARG A 107 26.14 21.21 -5.56
C ARG A 107 24.87 21.18 -4.71
N GLU A 108 24.12 20.08 -4.80
CA GLU A 108 22.86 19.87 -4.10
C GLU A 108 23.05 19.90 -2.58
N VAL A 109 24.12 19.29 -2.06
CA VAL A 109 24.46 19.32 -0.62
C VAL A 109 24.83 20.74 -0.18
N ARG A 110 25.61 21.48 -0.98
CA ARG A 110 25.93 22.89 -0.68
C ARG A 110 24.69 23.78 -0.64
N GLU A 111 23.78 23.62 -1.61
CA GLU A 111 22.51 24.35 -1.63
C GLU A 111 21.66 24.03 -0.40
N TYR A 112 21.59 22.76 0.01
CA TYR A 112 20.91 22.33 1.22
C TYR A 112 21.49 22.98 2.49
N MET A 113 22.81 22.90 2.66
CA MET A 113 23.51 23.49 3.81
C MET A 113 23.32 25.01 3.88
N SER A 114 23.21 25.70 2.73
CA SER A 114 23.00 27.15 2.71
C SER A 114 21.67 27.59 3.35
N LEU A 115 20.62 26.77 3.19
CA LEU A 115 19.28 27.01 3.70
C LEU A 115 19.09 26.51 5.13
N TYR A 116 19.68 25.36 5.45
CA TYR A 116 19.50 24.67 6.73
C TYR A 116 20.79 24.60 7.56
N ARG A 117 21.42 25.75 7.83
CA ARG A 117 22.75 25.84 8.48
C ARG A 117 22.83 25.30 9.91
N ASN A 118 21.70 25.11 10.59
CA ASN A 118 21.64 24.55 11.94
C ASN A 118 21.43 23.03 11.96
N ILE A 119 21.38 22.38 10.79
CA ILE A 119 21.37 20.93 10.67
C ILE A 119 22.81 20.50 10.40
N GLU A 120 23.33 19.56 11.19
CA GLU A 120 24.68 19.04 11.02
C GLU A 120 24.69 17.87 10.03
N LEU A 121 25.55 17.98 9.02
CA LEU A 121 25.76 16.96 7.99
C LEU A 121 27.24 16.58 7.96
N ILE A 122 27.52 15.30 7.76
CA ILE A 122 28.86 14.75 7.65
C ILE A 122 28.95 13.81 6.43
N PRO A 123 30.17 13.54 5.92
CA PRO A 123 30.37 12.44 4.98
C PRO A 123 29.95 11.11 5.61
N SER A 124 29.22 10.29 4.86
CA SER A 124 28.81 8.96 5.30
C SER A 124 30.02 8.01 5.38
N ASN A 125 29.97 7.07 6.33
CA ASN A 125 31.03 6.10 6.64
C ASN A 125 31.40 5.19 5.45
N ASN A 126 30.53 5.07 4.45
CA ASN A 126 30.74 4.29 3.23
C ASN A 126 31.44 5.05 2.09
N GLY A 127 32.00 6.25 2.37
CA GLY A 127 33.13 6.78 1.61
C GLY A 127 32.83 7.92 0.62
N SER A 128 31.61 8.44 0.53
CA SER A 128 31.30 9.72 -0.17
C SER A 128 29.85 10.22 0.03
N GLY A 129 28.96 9.46 0.65
CA GLY A 129 27.54 9.83 0.80
C GLY A 129 27.30 10.90 1.87
N VAL A 130 26.03 11.18 2.16
CA VAL A 130 25.63 12.18 3.16
C VAL A 130 25.01 11.48 4.37
N ALA A 131 25.39 11.88 5.57
CA ALA A 131 24.73 11.49 6.82
C ALA A 131 24.45 12.71 7.71
N PHE A 132 23.43 12.59 8.54
CA PHE A 132 23.01 13.59 9.51
C PHE A 132 23.41 13.19 10.91
N VAL A 133 23.83 14.14 11.74
CA VAL A 133 24.15 13.93 13.15
C VAL A 133 22.94 14.31 14.01
N HIS A 134 22.54 13.41 14.90
CA HIS A 134 21.43 13.63 15.83
C HIS A 134 21.62 12.82 17.12
N ASN A 135 21.70 13.50 18.28
CA ASN A 135 21.86 12.89 19.61
C ASN A 135 22.91 11.75 19.62
N ASP A 136 24.14 12.07 19.21
CA ASP A 136 25.30 11.15 19.11
C ASP A 136 25.15 9.99 18.14
N ARG A 137 24.05 9.94 17.37
CA ARG A 137 23.83 8.98 16.29
C ARG A 137 23.97 9.64 14.94
N THR A 138 24.36 8.83 13.96
CA THR A 138 24.43 9.24 12.56
C THR A 138 23.35 8.51 11.78
N PHE A 139 22.62 9.23 10.94
CA PHE A 139 21.59 8.69 10.06
C PHE A 139 21.95 9.00 8.61
N THR A 140 22.06 7.96 7.78
CA THR A 140 22.20 8.14 6.34
C THR A 140 20.91 8.71 5.73
N VAL A 141 21.01 9.34 4.55
CA VAL A 141 19.83 9.81 3.81
C VAL A 141 18.88 8.66 3.50
N GLU A 142 19.42 7.48 3.18
CA GLU A 142 18.68 6.26 2.91
C GLU A 142 17.89 5.79 4.14
N GLU A 143 18.47 5.82 5.34
CA GLU A 143 17.79 5.45 6.59
C GLU A 143 16.65 6.41 6.92
N LEU A 144 16.87 7.72 6.84
CA LEU A 144 15.81 8.71 7.08
C LEU A 144 14.69 8.60 6.03
N THR A 145 15.05 8.35 4.77
CA THR A 145 14.07 8.09 3.71
C THR A 145 13.30 6.79 3.97
N ALA A 146 13.98 5.74 4.46
CA ALA A 146 13.36 4.48 4.84
C ALA A 146 12.33 4.67 5.96
N MET A 147 12.60 5.53 6.94
CA MET A 147 11.64 5.87 7.98
C MET A 147 10.39 6.57 7.41
N ILE A 148 10.56 7.45 6.42
CA ILE A 148 9.42 8.08 5.72
C ILE A 148 8.60 7.03 4.94
N PHE A 149 9.27 6.11 4.23
CA PHE A 149 8.59 5.02 3.53
C PHE A 149 7.89 4.05 4.48
N GLU A 150 8.49 3.74 5.64
CA GLU A 150 7.88 2.94 6.70
C GLU A 150 6.62 3.61 7.24
N ASN A 151 6.62 4.94 7.41
CA ASN A 151 5.42 5.68 7.82
C ASN A 151 4.28 5.54 6.80
N TYR A 152 4.56 5.70 5.50
CA TYR A 152 3.56 5.50 4.44
C TYR A 152 3.07 4.05 4.33
N LYS A 153 3.97 3.09 4.56
CA LYS A 153 3.60 1.68 4.69
C LYS A 153 2.64 1.48 5.87
N ASN A 154 2.95 1.99 7.06
CA ASN A 154 2.09 1.83 8.23
C ASN A 154 0.70 2.44 8.00
N MET A 155 0.61 3.67 7.47
CA MET A 155 -0.68 4.30 7.14
C MET A 155 -1.48 3.47 6.12
N ALA A 156 -0.81 2.86 5.14
CA ALA A 156 -1.47 1.97 4.19
C ALA A 156 -1.91 0.63 4.81
N GLU A 157 -1.10 0.06 5.71
CA GLU A 157 -1.46 -1.15 6.48
C GLU A 157 -2.66 -0.89 7.39
N ASP A 158 -2.77 0.30 8.00
CA ASP A 158 -3.92 0.70 8.83
C ASP A 158 -5.22 0.76 8.02
N VAL A 159 -5.16 1.20 6.75
CA VAL A 159 -6.33 1.24 5.85
C VAL A 159 -6.74 -0.15 5.39
N VAL A 160 -5.78 -1.02 5.08
CA VAL A 160 -6.05 -2.33 4.48
C VAL A 160 -6.29 -3.44 5.53
N GLY A 161 -5.73 -3.29 6.74
CA GLY A 161 -5.79 -4.31 7.79
C GLY A 161 -4.81 -5.48 7.59
N GLU A 162 -3.93 -5.42 6.59
CA GLU A 162 -2.96 -6.48 6.25
C GLU A 162 -1.56 -5.91 6.05
N LYS A 163 -0.53 -6.77 6.12
CA LYS A 163 0.86 -6.36 5.90
C LYS A 163 1.16 -6.06 4.44
N ILE A 164 1.92 -5.00 4.19
CA ILE A 164 2.29 -4.59 2.83
C ILE A 164 3.77 -4.87 2.59
N THR A 165 4.07 -5.62 1.54
CA THR A 165 5.43 -5.94 1.13
C THR A 165 5.80 -5.32 -0.21
N ASP A 166 4.91 -5.34 -1.19
CA ASP A 166 5.24 -4.89 -2.54
C ASP A 166 4.95 -3.39 -2.74
N VAL A 167 5.91 -2.67 -3.33
CA VAL A 167 5.82 -1.23 -3.57
C VAL A 167 6.25 -0.83 -4.98
N VAL A 168 5.66 0.24 -5.49
CA VAL A 168 6.14 0.99 -6.66
C VAL A 168 6.50 2.41 -6.22
N ILE A 169 7.65 2.94 -6.66
CA ILE A 169 8.10 4.27 -6.22
C ILE A 169 8.33 5.15 -7.44
N THR A 170 7.79 6.37 -7.43
CA THR A 170 8.07 7.34 -8.50
C THR A 170 9.47 7.93 -8.33
N VAL A 171 10.17 8.12 -9.44
CA VAL A 171 11.47 8.81 -9.48
C VAL A 171 11.56 9.74 -10.70
N PRO A 172 12.35 10.82 -10.64
CA PRO A 172 12.61 11.63 -11.81
C PRO A 172 13.34 10.83 -12.90
N SER A 173 13.00 11.06 -14.17
CA SER A 173 13.61 10.35 -15.31
C SER A 173 15.13 10.51 -15.38
N PHE A 174 15.65 11.64 -14.90
CA PHE A 174 17.07 11.99 -14.90
C PHE A 174 17.86 11.41 -13.73
N PHE A 175 17.24 10.68 -12.80
CA PHE A 175 17.95 10.02 -11.70
C PHE A 175 19.01 9.06 -12.24
N THR A 176 20.22 9.15 -11.69
CA THR A 176 21.35 8.28 -12.02
C THR A 176 21.16 6.88 -11.47
N GLU A 177 22.02 5.95 -11.89
CA GLU A 177 22.06 4.59 -11.36
C GLU A 177 22.19 4.58 -9.82
N ILE A 178 23.10 5.40 -9.29
CA ILE A 178 23.36 5.54 -7.84
C ILE A 178 22.13 6.09 -7.11
N GLU A 179 21.49 7.13 -7.63
CA GLU A 179 20.29 7.71 -7.01
C GLU A 179 19.13 6.71 -6.99
N ARG A 180 18.97 5.90 -8.06
CA ARG A 180 17.98 4.84 -8.14
C ARG A 180 18.28 3.72 -7.14
N HIS A 181 19.54 3.30 -7.01
CA HIS A 181 19.94 2.31 -5.99
C HIS A 181 19.72 2.81 -4.56
N ALA A 182 20.03 4.07 -4.26
CA ALA A 182 19.78 4.64 -2.93
C ALA A 182 18.28 4.64 -2.57
N VAL A 183 17.38 4.88 -3.54
CA VAL A 183 15.93 4.72 -3.34
C VAL A 183 15.54 3.26 -3.09
N LEU A 184 16.15 2.30 -3.80
CA LEU A 184 15.94 0.87 -3.57
C LEU A 184 16.42 0.45 -2.17
N ASP A 185 17.57 0.95 -1.74
CA ASP A 185 18.13 0.67 -0.41
C ASP A 185 17.22 1.20 0.69
N ALA A 186 16.73 2.45 0.56
CA ALA A 186 15.76 3.02 1.48
C ALA A 186 14.47 2.17 1.56
N ALA A 187 13.95 1.70 0.41
CA ALA A 187 12.79 0.82 0.38
C ALA A 187 13.05 -0.54 1.04
N GLU A 188 14.21 -1.14 0.81
CA GLU A 188 14.60 -2.43 1.41
C GLU A 188 14.76 -2.31 2.95
N ILE A 189 15.37 -1.22 3.43
CA ILE A 189 15.49 -0.90 4.86
C ILE A 189 14.10 -0.72 5.48
N ALA A 190 13.16 -0.08 4.78
CA ALA A 190 11.75 0.05 5.19
C ALA A 190 10.96 -1.27 5.14
N GLY A 191 11.58 -2.35 4.68
CA GLY A 191 10.94 -3.65 4.53
C GLY A 191 9.91 -3.71 3.41
N LEU A 192 10.17 -2.98 2.34
CA LEU A 192 9.39 -2.99 1.10
C LEU A 192 10.21 -3.62 -0.03
N LYS A 193 9.54 -4.41 -0.86
CA LYS A 193 10.07 -5.00 -2.08
C LYS A 193 9.59 -4.15 -3.25
N VAL A 194 10.54 -3.51 -3.93
CA VAL A 194 10.22 -2.63 -5.06
C VAL A 194 9.93 -3.48 -6.30
N ILE A 195 8.69 -3.43 -6.81
CA ILE A 195 8.30 -4.05 -8.08
C ILE A 195 8.98 -3.30 -9.24
N SER A 196 8.92 -1.97 -9.21
CA SER A 196 9.53 -1.09 -10.21
C SER A 196 9.72 0.31 -9.62
N LEU A 197 10.82 0.96 -9.97
CA LEU A 197 10.86 2.41 -9.98
C LEU A 197 10.16 2.88 -11.26
N VAL A 198 9.34 3.93 -11.17
CA VAL A 198 8.56 4.43 -12.32
C VAL A 198 8.87 5.91 -12.51
N ASN A 199 9.21 6.30 -13.75
CA ASN A 199 9.48 7.70 -14.02
C ASN A 199 8.20 8.55 -13.87
N GLU A 200 8.28 9.68 -13.18
CA GLU A 200 7.13 10.54 -12.80
C GLU A 200 6.23 10.90 -14.01
N GLY A 201 6.81 11.48 -15.07
CA GLY A 201 6.05 11.84 -16.28
C GLY A 201 5.45 10.65 -17.03
N TYR A 202 6.09 9.48 -16.97
CA TYR A 202 5.54 8.23 -17.51
C TYR A 202 4.36 7.73 -16.67
N ALA A 203 4.44 7.84 -15.35
CA ALA A 203 3.32 7.53 -14.45
C ALA A 203 2.12 8.47 -14.71
N ILE A 204 2.36 9.77 -14.85
CA ILE A 204 1.31 10.75 -15.19
C ILE A 204 0.66 10.39 -16.54
N ALA A 205 1.45 9.99 -17.54
CA ALA A 205 0.96 9.54 -18.84
C ALA A 205 0.06 8.29 -18.74
N ILE A 206 0.43 7.33 -17.89
CA ILE A 206 -0.38 6.14 -17.60
C ILE A 206 -1.71 6.57 -16.97
N ASN A 207 -1.68 7.44 -15.95
CA ASN A 207 -2.89 7.95 -15.32
C ASN A 207 -3.81 8.66 -16.32
N TYR A 208 -3.23 9.47 -17.22
CA TYR A 208 -3.96 10.12 -18.29
C TYR A 208 -4.68 9.12 -19.21
N ALA A 209 -4.06 7.97 -19.51
CA ALA A 209 -4.66 6.93 -20.34
C ALA A 209 -5.66 6.02 -19.62
N MET A 210 -5.64 5.93 -18.28
CA MET A 210 -6.53 5.04 -17.52
C MET A 210 -8.02 5.26 -17.88
N THR A 211 -8.45 6.52 -17.97
CA THR A 211 -9.85 6.89 -18.17
C THR A 211 -10.21 7.27 -19.62
N ARG A 212 -9.26 7.18 -20.56
CA ARG A 212 -9.43 7.68 -21.94
C ARG A 212 -9.35 6.60 -23.01
N ILE A 213 -10.07 6.80 -24.11
CA ILE A 213 -9.93 6.04 -25.35
C ILE A 213 -9.40 7.01 -26.40
N PHE A 214 -8.37 6.62 -27.13
CA PHE A 214 -7.74 7.45 -28.15
C PHE A 214 -8.20 7.04 -29.54
N SER A 215 -7.89 7.86 -30.54
CA SER A 215 -8.07 7.46 -31.94
C SER A 215 -7.13 6.31 -32.32
N ASN A 216 -7.42 5.66 -33.45
CA ASN A 216 -6.50 4.72 -34.07
C ASN A 216 -5.23 5.42 -34.60
N GLU A 217 -5.36 6.70 -34.96
CA GLU A 217 -4.22 7.57 -35.25
C GLU A 217 -3.48 8.00 -33.98
N SER A 218 -2.16 8.12 -34.09
CA SER A 218 -1.30 8.58 -33.00
C SER A 218 -1.61 10.02 -32.60
N GLN A 219 -1.95 10.21 -31.32
CA GLN A 219 -2.02 11.50 -30.66
C GLN A 219 -0.76 11.71 -29.82
N TYR A 220 -0.30 12.96 -29.73
CA TYR A 220 0.99 13.34 -29.16
C TYR A 220 0.78 14.36 -28.03
N HIS A 221 1.22 14.02 -26.82
CA HIS A 221 1.02 14.85 -25.64
C HIS A 221 2.33 15.02 -24.87
N ILE A 222 2.58 16.22 -24.36
CA ILE A 222 3.71 16.47 -23.45
C ILE A 222 3.16 16.60 -22.03
N PHE A 223 3.65 15.79 -21.11
CA PHE A 223 3.37 15.94 -19.68
C PHE A 223 4.46 16.79 -19.06
N TYR A 224 4.13 18.03 -18.70
CA TYR A 224 5.06 18.98 -18.08
C TYR A 224 4.87 18.95 -16.58
N ASP A 225 5.80 18.33 -15.87
CA ASP A 225 5.78 18.17 -14.42
C ASP A 225 6.83 19.09 -13.78
N MET A 226 6.36 20.13 -13.09
CA MET A 226 7.22 21.05 -12.33
C MET A 226 6.95 20.89 -10.84
N GLY A 227 7.82 20.11 -10.18
CA GLY A 227 7.81 19.93 -8.73
C GLY A 227 8.52 21.06 -7.98
N ALA A 228 8.83 20.84 -6.70
CA ALA A 228 9.58 21.80 -5.89
C ALA A 228 11.04 21.94 -6.35
N GLY A 229 11.73 20.81 -6.59
CA GLY A 229 13.17 20.83 -6.90
C GLY A 229 13.54 20.84 -8.38
N SER A 230 12.69 20.30 -9.25
CA SER A 230 13.03 20.01 -10.64
C SER A 230 11.81 20.08 -11.56
N THR A 231 12.10 20.14 -12.87
CA THR A 231 11.09 20.16 -13.93
C THR A 231 11.39 19.10 -14.97
N THR A 232 10.37 18.36 -15.42
CA THR A 232 10.47 17.39 -16.51
C THR A 232 9.36 17.63 -17.53
N ALA A 233 9.65 17.34 -18.80
CA ALA A 233 8.66 17.28 -19.86
C ALA A 233 8.77 15.91 -20.53
N THR A 234 7.72 15.09 -20.44
CA THR A 234 7.68 13.75 -21.04
C THR A 234 6.77 13.78 -22.26
N TYR A 235 7.34 13.56 -23.44
CA TYR A 235 6.62 13.54 -24.71
C TYR A 235 6.18 12.12 -25.04
N VAL A 236 4.87 11.93 -25.24
CA VAL A 236 4.22 10.62 -25.31
C VAL A 236 3.31 10.54 -26.51
N SER A 237 3.31 9.39 -27.18
CA SER A 237 2.33 9.01 -28.19
C SER A 237 1.29 8.05 -27.62
N PHE A 238 0.02 8.30 -27.90
CA PHE A 238 -1.10 7.41 -27.59
C PHE A 238 -1.84 7.00 -28.86
N LYS A 239 -2.27 5.74 -28.93
CA LYS A 239 -3.28 5.27 -29.89
C LYS A 239 -4.07 4.11 -29.30
N THR A 240 -5.35 3.97 -29.67
CA THR A 240 -6.17 2.83 -29.25
C THR A 240 -6.54 1.98 -30.45
N LEU A 241 -6.24 0.69 -30.37
CA LEU A 241 -6.59 -0.32 -31.36
C LEU A 241 -7.81 -1.11 -30.86
N THR A 242 -8.74 -1.41 -31.77
CA THR A 242 -9.83 -2.36 -31.51
C THR A 242 -9.37 -3.76 -31.94
N LEU A 243 -9.38 -4.72 -31.02
CA LEU A 243 -9.02 -6.12 -31.26
C LEU A 243 -10.23 -6.92 -31.73
N LEU A 244 -9.98 -8.12 -32.30
CA LEU A 244 -10.98 -9.04 -32.90
C LEU A 244 -12.17 -9.41 -31.99
N ASN A 245 -12.07 -9.19 -30.66
CA ASN A 245 -13.13 -9.49 -29.68
C ASN A 245 -13.80 -8.23 -29.10
N ASN A 246 -13.85 -7.12 -29.83
CA ASN A 246 -14.32 -5.80 -29.36
C ASN A 246 -13.58 -5.27 -28.11
N LYS A 247 -12.42 -5.86 -27.77
CA LYS A 247 -11.55 -5.38 -26.70
C LYS A 247 -10.65 -4.28 -27.25
N THR A 248 -10.46 -3.22 -26.48
CA THR A 248 -9.53 -2.14 -26.86
C THR A 248 -8.15 -2.38 -26.27
N LEU A 249 -7.10 -2.13 -27.04
CA LEU A 249 -5.71 -2.05 -26.59
C LEU A 249 -5.23 -0.62 -26.73
N THR A 250 -4.86 0.02 -25.63
CA THR A 250 -4.22 1.34 -25.66
C THR A 250 -2.71 1.15 -25.73
N LEU A 251 -2.06 1.75 -26.72
CA LEU A 251 -0.63 1.80 -26.87
C LEU A 251 -0.14 3.16 -26.39
N LEU A 252 0.76 3.16 -25.41
CA LEU A 252 1.40 4.34 -24.84
C LEU A 252 2.91 4.21 -25.08
N LYS A 253 3.53 5.16 -25.76
CA LYS A 253 4.98 5.18 -25.97
C LYS A 253 5.57 6.52 -25.60
N VAL A 254 6.50 6.53 -24.64
CA VAL A 254 7.37 7.70 -24.41
C VAL A 254 8.34 7.79 -25.60
N ILE A 255 8.37 8.96 -26.25
CA ILE A 255 9.17 9.21 -27.46
C ILE A 255 10.25 10.28 -27.26
N GLY A 256 10.18 11.04 -26.16
CA GLY A 256 11.17 12.05 -25.84
C GLY A 256 10.97 12.57 -24.43
N VAL A 257 12.06 13.00 -23.78
CA VAL A 257 12.01 13.51 -22.41
C VAL A 257 13.06 14.61 -22.29
N GLY A 258 12.65 15.77 -21.78
CA GLY A 258 13.53 16.86 -21.41
C GLY A 258 13.37 17.19 -19.94
N TYR A 259 14.41 17.79 -19.35
CA TYR A 259 14.37 18.12 -17.93
C TYR A 259 15.30 19.29 -17.58
N ASN A 260 15.02 19.88 -16.43
CA ASN A 260 15.93 20.75 -15.71
C ASN A 260 15.96 20.32 -14.24
N ARG A 261 17.11 19.76 -13.83
CA ARG A 261 17.32 19.20 -12.49
C ARG A 261 17.37 20.28 -11.40
N TYR A 262 17.72 21.51 -11.77
CA TYR A 262 17.97 22.62 -10.84
C TYR A 262 16.90 23.72 -10.90
N PHE A 263 15.81 23.48 -11.63
CA PHE A 263 14.71 24.42 -11.80
C PHE A 263 13.40 23.79 -11.37
N GLY A 264 12.78 24.39 -10.34
CA GLY A 264 11.47 24.00 -9.83
C GLY A 264 10.83 25.12 -9.02
N GLY A 265 9.79 24.78 -8.26
CA GLY A 265 9.09 25.70 -7.38
C GLY A 265 10.00 26.37 -6.33
N ASP A 266 11.07 25.73 -5.88
CA ASP A 266 12.05 26.28 -4.94
C ASP A 266 12.89 27.37 -5.58
N THR A 267 13.27 27.22 -6.86
CA THR A 267 14.03 28.24 -7.59
C THR A 267 13.25 29.56 -7.67
N ILE A 268 11.93 29.46 -7.89
CA ILE A 268 11.00 30.59 -7.83
C ILE A 268 10.89 31.14 -6.41
N THR A 269 10.76 30.27 -5.40
CA THR A 269 10.75 30.68 -3.98
C THR A 269 12.01 31.46 -3.61
N TRP A 270 13.19 31.03 -4.08
CA TRP A 270 14.47 31.70 -3.83
C TRP A 270 14.51 33.12 -4.40
N LYS A 271 13.97 33.36 -5.60
CA LYS A 271 13.88 34.72 -6.16
C LYS A 271 13.04 35.64 -5.28
N LEU A 272 11.92 35.13 -4.76
CA LEU A 272 11.07 35.88 -3.85
C LEU A 272 11.74 36.08 -2.48
N LEU A 273 12.42 35.07 -1.95
CA LEU A 273 13.17 35.17 -0.70
C LEU A 273 14.25 36.25 -0.78
N GLU A 274 15.05 36.27 -1.85
CA GLU A 274 16.10 37.26 -2.02
C GLU A 274 15.55 38.69 -2.07
N TYR A 275 14.43 38.90 -2.77
CA TYR A 275 13.71 40.17 -2.75
C TYR A 275 13.24 40.54 -1.33
N LEU A 276 12.62 39.60 -0.62
CA LEU A 276 12.12 39.83 0.74
C LEU A 276 13.24 40.11 1.76
N ILE A 277 14.40 39.48 1.62
CA ILE A 277 15.59 39.78 2.43
C ILE A 277 16.05 41.22 2.15
N GLN A 278 16.16 41.59 0.88
CA GLN A 278 16.59 42.92 0.48
C GLN A 278 15.66 44.01 1.02
N GLU A 279 14.35 43.83 0.88
CA GLU A 279 13.35 44.78 1.40
C GLU A 279 13.36 44.85 2.94
N PHE A 280 13.54 43.72 3.63
CA PHE A 280 13.67 43.71 5.09
C PHE A 280 14.90 44.48 5.53
N GLU A 281 16.06 44.20 4.94
CA GLU A 281 17.31 44.88 5.28
C GLU A 281 17.25 46.37 4.96
N LEU A 282 16.69 46.76 3.81
CA LEU A 282 16.52 48.17 3.44
C LEU A 282 15.59 48.91 4.41
N SER A 283 14.44 48.30 4.76
CA SER A 283 13.42 48.95 5.58
C SER A 283 13.74 48.95 7.08
N LYS A 284 14.52 47.98 7.57
CA LYS A 284 14.79 47.77 9.01
C LYS A 284 16.25 47.99 9.41
N ARG A 285 17.15 48.37 8.48
CA ARG A 285 18.58 48.54 8.76
C ARG A 285 18.91 49.28 10.06
N PRO A 286 18.26 50.41 10.40
CA PRO A 286 18.60 51.17 11.62
C PRO A 286 18.30 50.43 12.92
N LEU A 287 17.40 49.44 12.87
CA LEU A 287 16.97 48.65 14.03
C LEU A 287 17.78 47.36 14.19
N MET A 288 18.53 46.96 13.15
CA MET A 288 19.26 45.70 13.09
C MET A 288 20.74 45.90 13.39
N LYS A 289 21.29 45.08 14.30
CA LYS A 289 22.74 45.02 14.54
C LYS A 289 23.41 44.26 13.38
N ASP A 290 22.98 43.02 13.18
CA ASP A 290 23.52 42.13 12.14
C ASP A 290 22.57 41.99 10.94
N SER A 291 23.09 41.47 9.83
CA SER A 291 22.28 41.11 8.66
C SER A 291 21.35 39.94 9.01
N ILE A 292 20.11 39.94 8.49
CA ILE A 292 19.21 38.78 8.64
C ILE A 292 19.85 37.50 8.09
N ARG A 293 20.75 37.62 7.12
CA ARG A 293 21.49 36.50 6.52
C ARG A 293 22.38 35.77 7.51
N SER A 294 22.79 36.40 8.62
CA SER A 294 23.54 35.73 9.68
C SER A 294 22.67 34.77 10.48
N ASN A 295 21.35 34.98 10.54
CA ASN A 295 20.41 34.21 11.36
C ASN A 295 19.76 33.07 10.54
N PRO A 296 20.18 31.80 10.72
CA PRO A 296 19.65 30.71 9.91
C PRO A 296 18.17 30.45 10.15
N LYS A 297 17.69 30.60 11.40
CA LYS A 297 16.28 30.40 11.74
C LYS A 297 15.38 31.40 11.01
N ALA A 298 15.79 32.67 10.97
CA ALA A 298 15.08 33.72 10.26
C ALA A 298 14.99 33.44 8.74
N ILE A 299 16.10 33.02 8.13
CA ILE A 299 16.15 32.71 6.69
C ILE A 299 15.26 31.51 6.35
N THR A 300 15.32 30.43 7.14
CA THR A 300 14.43 29.28 6.92
C THR A 300 12.96 29.67 7.09
N LYS A 301 12.60 30.41 8.16
CA LYS A 301 11.23 30.92 8.37
C LYS A 301 10.76 31.75 7.17
N LEU A 302 11.60 32.66 6.70
CA LEU A 302 11.29 33.52 5.56
C LEU A 302 11.19 32.73 4.24
N PHE A 303 11.99 31.67 4.04
CA PHE A 303 11.88 30.78 2.88
C PHE A 303 10.52 30.07 2.82
N HIS A 304 10.07 29.50 3.94
CA HIS A 304 8.76 28.83 4.01
C HIS A 304 7.61 29.83 3.81
N GLU A 305 7.68 31.01 4.42
CA GLU A 305 6.72 32.09 4.17
C GLU A 305 6.76 32.57 2.72
N SER A 306 7.93 32.63 2.08
CA SER A 306 8.06 32.93 0.65
C SER A 306 7.35 31.88 -0.20
N SER A 307 7.44 30.59 0.16
CA SER A 307 6.69 29.52 -0.53
C SER A 307 5.17 29.71 -0.37
N ARG A 308 4.69 30.10 0.81
CA ARG A 308 3.28 30.43 1.07
C ARG A 308 2.83 31.64 0.23
N ILE A 309 3.60 32.72 0.21
CA ILE A 309 3.32 33.91 -0.60
C ILE A 309 3.28 33.58 -2.09
N LYS A 310 4.21 32.77 -2.60
CA LYS A 310 4.19 32.25 -3.98
C LYS A 310 2.87 31.52 -4.29
N GLN A 311 2.40 30.67 -3.37
CA GLN A 311 1.14 29.94 -3.56
C GLN A 311 -0.07 30.91 -3.59
N ILE A 312 -0.11 31.91 -2.70
CA ILE A 312 -1.16 32.92 -2.68
C ILE A 312 -1.15 33.75 -3.97
N LEU A 313 0.02 34.19 -4.43
CA LEU A 313 0.19 34.98 -5.66
C LEU A 313 -0.12 34.19 -6.93
N SER A 314 -0.13 32.85 -6.86
CA SER A 314 -0.57 32.00 -7.97
C SER A 314 -2.08 32.06 -8.19
N ILE A 315 -2.84 32.57 -7.22
CA ILE A 315 -4.31 32.72 -7.27
C ILE A 315 -4.69 34.20 -7.26
N ASN A 316 -4.15 34.97 -6.31
CA ASN A 316 -4.45 36.39 -6.08
C ASN A 316 -3.40 37.31 -6.72
N SER A 317 -3.80 38.55 -7.04
CA SER A 317 -2.89 39.58 -7.58
C SER A 317 -1.94 40.16 -6.52
N GLU A 318 -2.23 39.94 -5.24
CA GLU A 318 -1.45 40.46 -4.13
C GLU A 318 -1.46 39.49 -2.96
N ALA A 319 -0.43 39.58 -2.12
CA ALA A 319 -0.27 38.81 -0.91
C ALA A 319 0.39 39.66 0.18
N HIS A 320 -0.02 39.44 1.42
CA HIS A 320 0.58 40.09 2.58
C HIS A 320 1.42 39.10 3.36
N LEU A 321 2.70 39.43 3.52
CA LEU A 321 3.60 38.73 4.42
C LEU A 321 3.58 39.43 5.76
N MET A 322 3.39 38.66 6.83
CA MET A 322 3.44 39.13 8.19
C MET A 322 4.16 38.08 9.03
N ILE A 323 5.29 38.45 9.61
CA ILE A 323 6.10 37.59 10.47
C ILE A 323 6.48 38.38 11.71
N GLU A 324 5.98 37.93 12.85
CA GLU A 324 6.39 38.44 14.15
C GLU A 324 7.80 37.95 14.50
N ASN A 325 8.57 38.85 15.12
CA ASN A 325 9.92 38.63 15.60
C ASN A 325 10.77 37.81 14.62
N LEU A 326 10.92 38.34 13.40
CA LEU A 326 11.68 37.66 12.35
C LEU A 326 13.17 37.65 12.68
N HIS A 327 13.71 38.79 13.13
CA HIS A 327 15.11 38.96 13.45
C HIS A 327 15.29 40.02 14.53
N GLU A 328 16.03 39.71 15.60
CA GLU A 328 16.36 40.65 16.69
C GLU A 328 15.14 41.36 17.33
N GLY A 329 13.99 40.69 17.44
CA GLY A 329 12.77 41.30 18.00
C GLY A 329 11.98 42.15 16.99
N ILE A 330 12.41 42.20 15.73
CA ILE A 330 11.81 43.06 14.70
C ILE A 330 10.76 42.26 13.92
N ASP A 331 9.55 42.79 13.88
CA ASP A 331 8.47 42.28 13.05
C ASP A 331 8.66 42.68 11.58
N TYR A 332 8.27 41.78 10.68
CA TYR A 332 8.27 42.03 9.24
C TYR A 332 6.86 41.98 8.67
N SER A 333 6.42 43.09 8.08
CA SER A 333 5.17 43.18 7.35
C SER A 333 5.42 43.86 6.01
N ILE A 334 5.02 43.21 4.92
CA ILE A 334 5.17 43.74 3.56
C ILE A 334 4.07 43.19 2.65
N LYS A 335 3.59 44.04 1.73
CA LYS A 335 2.67 43.65 0.67
C LYS A 335 3.47 43.39 -0.60
N VAL A 336 3.26 42.22 -1.22
CA VAL A 336 3.89 41.83 -2.48
C VAL A 336 2.80 41.68 -3.53
N SER A 337 2.99 42.29 -4.70
CA SER A 337 2.08 42.13 -5.84
C SER A 337 2.58 41.06 -6.82
N ARG A 338 1.67 40.48 -7.60
CA ARG A 338 1.99 39.52 -8.64
C ARG A 338 2.90 40.14 -9.70
N GLU A 339 2.70 41.41 -10.04
CA GLU A 339 3.51 42.12 -11.03
C GLU A 339 4.98 42.20 -10.61
N ILE A 340 5.24 42.53 -9.33
CA ILE A 340 6.60 42.50 -8.76
C ILE A 340 7.15 41.08 -8.85
N PHE A 341 6.40 40.11 -8.36
CA PHE A 341 6.81 38.70 -8.33
C PHE A 341 7.17 38.17 -9.73
N GLU A 342 6.32 38.36 -10.74
CA GLU A 342 6.60 37.98 -12.13
C GLU A 342 7.81 38.72 -12.71
N GLY A 343 8.04 39.97 -12.29
CA GLY A 343 9.25 40.72 -12.62
C GLY A 343 10.54 40.02 -12.18
N LEU A 344 10.53 39.39 -10.99
CA LEU A 344 11.67 38.64 -10.45
C LEU A 344 12.00 37.37 -11.26
N LEU A 345 11.02 36.84 -12.01
CA LEU A 345 11.13 35.57 -12.73
C LEU A 345 11.58 35.71 -14.18
N ARG A 346 11.74 36.94 -14.70
CA ARG A 346 12.10 37.19 -16.12
C ARG A 346 13.37 36.46 -16.57
N GLY A 347 14.35 36.28 -15.66
CA GLY A 347 15.58 35.55 -15.96
C GLY A 347 15.45 34.02 -16.02
N LEU A 348 14.26 33.47 -15.76
CA LEU A 348 14.00 32.01 -15.71
C LEU A 348 13.19 31.50 -16.91
N VAL A 349 12.96 32.34 -17.93
CA VAL A 349 12.14 32.00 -19.10
C VAL A 349 12.72 30.80 -19.86
N ASP A 350 14.04 30.76 -20.02
CA ASP A 350 14.71 29.65 -20.72
C ASP A 350 14.64 28.35 -19.92
N ASP A 351 14.76 28.43 -18.59
CA ASP A 351 14.61 27.27 -17.70
C ASP A 351 13.20 26.64 -17.80
N ILE A 352 12.16 27.46 -18.01
CA ILE A 352 10.78 27.01 -18.20
C ILE A 352 10.62 26.28 -19.54
N LYS A 353 11.19 26.83 -20.62
CA LYS A 353 11.01 26.34 -22.00
C LYS A 353 11.89 25.12 -22.30
N LYS A 354 13.09 25.07 -21.73
CA LYS A 354 14.13 24.06 -22.02
C LYS A 354 13.63 22.61 -21.90
N PRO A 355 12.91 22.19 -20.85
CA PRO A 355 12.40 20.82 -20.77
C PRO A 355 11.53 20.44 -21.97
N ILE A 356 10.66 21.34 -22.45
CA ILE A 356 9.78 21.07 -23.60
C ILE A 356 10.61 20.97 -24.88
N THR A 357 11.54 21.90 -25.11
CA THR A 357 12.36 21.91 -26.33
C THR A 357 13.26 20.68 -26.40
N ASP A 358 13.85 20.27 -25.28
CA ASP A 358 14.69 19.06 -25.20
C ASP A 358 13.87 17.78 -25.41
N ALA A 359 12.64 17.72 -24.89
CA ALA A 359 11.76 16.57 -25.12
C ALA A 359 11.39 16.42 -26.61
N VAL A 360 11.16 17.56 -27.29
CA VAL A 360 10.83 17.60 -28.72
C VAL A 360 12.05 17.24 -29.58
N SER A 361 13.26 17.66 -29.21
CA SER A 361 14.47 17.36 -29.98
C SER A 361 14.86 15.88 -29.99
N MET A 362 14.38 15.10 -29.02
CA MET A 362 14.61 13.65 -28.97
C MET A 362 13.82 12.83 -29.98
N THR A 363 12.89 13.45 -30.72
CA THR A 363 12.00 12.74 -31.65
C THR A 363 11.87 13.47 -32.98
N SER A 364 11.54 12.71 -34.03
CA SER A 364 11.20 13.27 -35.35
C SER A 364 9.83 13.96 -35.40
N LYS A 365 9.15 14.11 -34.24
CA LYS A 365 7.83 14.73 -34.12
C LYS A 365 7.96 16.16 -33.59
N PRO A 366 8.07 17.19 -34.46
CA PRO A 366 8.20 18.57 -34.02
C PRO A 366 6.98 19.06 -33.22
N ILE A 367 7.17 20.17 -32.50
CA ILE A 367 6.19 20.77 -31.58
C ILE A 367 4.81 21.04 -32.20
N ARG A 368 4.74 21.22 -33.53
CA ARG A 368 3.49 21.40 -34.27
C ARG A 368 2.53 20.21 -34.13
N PHE A 369 3.07 18.99 -34.00
CA PHE A 369 2.29 17.75 -33.84
C PHE A 369 1.74 17.55 -32.43
N VAL A 370 2.25 18.29 -31.44
CA VAL A 370 1.76 18.21 -30.06
C VAL A 370 0.29 18.61 -30.03
N ASN A 371 -0.57 17.70 -29.59
CA ASN A 371 -2.00 17.93 -29.38
C ASN A 371 -2.24 18.72 -28.09
N SER A 372 -1.54 18.38 -26.99
CA SER A 372 -1.60 19.16 -25.76
C SER A 372 -0.34 19.07 -24.90
N VAL A 373 -0.10 20.10 -24.10
CA VAL A 373 0.84 20.11 -22.98
C VAL A 373 0.04 20.02 -21.69
N VAL A 374 0.06 18.87 -21.04
CA VAL A 374 -0.66 18.59 -19.80
C VAL A 374 0.21 18.99 -18.62
N LEU A 375 -0.27 19.92 -17.80
CA LEU A 375 0.46 20.42 -16.63
C LEU A 375 0.30 19.49 -15.42
N ALA A 376 1.41 19.20 -14.76
CA ALA A 376 1.49 18.48 -13.50
C ALA A 376 2.51 19.14 -12.56
N GLY A 377 2.47 18.78 -11.27
CA GLY A 377 3.33 19.37 -10.26
C GLY A 377 2.88 20.75 -9.78
N GLY A 378 3.19 21.06 -8.52
CA GLY A 378 2.74 22.29 -7.87
C GLY A 378 3.34 23.57 -8.45
N GLY A 379 4.57 23.51 -8.97
CA GLY A 379 5.27 24.66 -9.55
C GLY A 379 4.66 25.13 -10.88
N ALA A 380 4.03 24.22 -11.64
CA ALA A 380 3.35 24.56 -12.89
C ALA A 380 2.09 25.42 -12.65
N ARG A 381 1.61 25.57 -11.40
CA ARG A 381 0.48 26.44 -11.06
C ARG A 381 0.80 27.93 -11.11
N VAL A 382 2.08 28.31 -11.11
CA VAL A 382 2.49 29.72 -11.16
C VAL A 382 2.07 30.34 -12.50
N PRO A 383 1.28 31.44 -12.52
CA PRO A 383 0.77 32.05 -13.76
C PRO A 383 1.85 32.42 -14.78
N PHE A 384 2.99 32.96 -14.31
CA PHE A 384 4.15 33.26 -15.16
C PHE A 384 4.66 32.03 -15.93
N VAL A 385 4.77 30.88 -15.25
CA VAL A 385 5.22 29.62 -15.88
C VAL A 385 4.25 29.20 -16.97
N GLN A 386 2.94 29.25 -16.69
CA GLN A 386 1.92 28.89 -17.67
C GLN A 386 1.95 29.82 -18.88
N LYS A 387 2.07 31.13 -18.66
CA LYS A 387 2.17 32.13 -19.73
C LYS A 387 3.36 31.86 -20.66
N GLU A 388 4.52 31.50 -20.12
CA GLU A 388 5.70 31.19 -20.92
C GLU A 388 5.57 29.87 -21.70
N ILE A 389 4.86 28.87 -21.13
CA ILE A 389 4.51 27.64 -21.85
C ILE A 389 3.48 27.94 -22.96
N GLU A 390 2.45 28.73 -22.67
CA GLU A 390 1.45 29.16 -23.66
C GLU A 390 2.08 29.95 -24.80
N ALA A 391 3.07 30.80 -24.51
CA ALA A 391 3.84 31.50 -25.53
C ALA A 391 4.65 30.56 -26.44
N LEU A 392 5.09 29.40 -25.91
CA LEU A 392 5.85 28.40 -26.66
C LEU A 392 4.96 27.48 -27.52
N VAL A 393 3.83 27.01 -26.98
CA VAL A 393 2.99 25.98 -27.66
C VAL A 393 1.64 26.47 -28.15
N GLY A 394 1.22 27.67 -27.75
CA GLY A 394 -0.11 28.22 -27.96
C GLY A 394 -1.09 27.86 -26.83
N SER A 395 -1.88 28.85 -26.40
CA SER A 395 -2.78 28.73 -25.25
C SER A 395 -3.79 27.58 -25.35
N LYS A 396 -4.31 27.30 -26.54
CA LYS A 396 -5.26 26.19 -26.78
C LYS A 396 -4.69 24.80 -26.50
N LYS A 397 -3.35 24.66 -26.48
CA LYS A 397 -2.70 23.36 -26.25
C LYS A 397 -2.41 23.09 -24.77
N VAL A 398 -2.41 24.10 -23.90
CA VAL A 398 -2.11 23.91 -22.48
C VAL A 398 -3.35 23.35 -21.78
N ALA A 399 -3.19 22.19 -21.14
CA ALA A 399 -4.28 21.42 -20.56
C ALA A 399 -4.06 21.11 -19.08
N ARG A 400 -5.16 21.08 -18.32
CA ARG A 400 -5.21 20.72 -16.89
C ARG A 400 -6.06 19.45 -16.70
N SER A 401 -5.85 18.49 -17.58
CA SER A 401 -6.71 17.30 -17.75
C SER A 401 -6.41 16.16 -16.77
N VAL A 402 -5.51 16.37 -15.82
CA VAL A 402 -5.15 15.44 -14.74
C VAL A 402 -5.10 16.21 -13.41
N ASN A 403 -5.25 15.50 -12.29
CA ASN A 403 -4.96 16.07 -10.99
C ASN A 403 -3.44 16.18 -10.82
N ALA A 404 -2.91 17.40 -10.85
CA ALA A 404 -1.48 17.68 -10.83
C ALA A 404 -0.75 17.17 -9.57
N ASP A 405 -1.45 16.92 -8.45
CA ASP A 405 -0.83 16.41 -7.22
C ASP A 405 -0.85 14.87 -7.13
N GLU A 406 -1.80 14.20 -7.80
CA GLU A 406 -2.09 12.76 -7.61
C GLU A 406 -1.79 11.90 -8.84
N ALA A 407 -1.69 12.48 -10.04
CA ALA A 407 -1.57 11.74 -11.29
C ALA A 407 -0.35 10.79 -11.31
N ALA A 408 0.77 11.21 -10.73
CA ALA A 408 1.98 10.39 -10.66
C ALA A 408 1.77 9.14 -9.78
N VAL A 409 1.26 9.29 -8.55
CA VAL A 409 1.06 8.15 -7.64
C VAL A 409 -0.01 7.19 -8.15
N LEU A 410 -1.10 7.71 -8.72
CA LEU A 410 -2.19 6.91 -9.28
C LEU A 410 -1.76 6.14 -10.53
N GLY A 411 -0.92 6.75 -11.37
CA GLY A 411 -0.32 6.06 -12.51
C GLY A 411 0.69 4.99 -12.10
N ALA A 412 1.45 5.25 -11.04
CA ALA A 412 2.44 4.32 -10.50
C ALA A 412 1.78 3.07 -9.90
N VAL A 413 0.73 3.21 -9.09
CA VAL A 413 0.00 2.05 -8.54
C VAL A 413 -0.68 1.24 -9.64
N PHE A 414 -1.26 1.90 -10.66
CA PHE A 414 -1.80 1.20 -11.83
C PHE A 414 -0.73 0.42 -12.59
N ARG A 415 0.47 1.01 -12.76
CA ARG A 415 1.61 0.33 -13.36
C ARG A 415 2.05 -0.88 -12.53
N GLY A 416 2.10 -0.74 -11.21
CA GLY A 416 2.40 -1.82 -10.28
C GLY A 416 1.43 -2.98 -10.40
N ALA A 417 0.13 -2.68 -10.40
CA ALA A 417 -0.93 -3.66 -10.58
C ALA A 417 -0.82 -4.42 -11.91
N GLY A 418 -0.45 -3.72 -12.99
CA GLY A 418 -0.20 -4.36 -14.28
C GLY A 418 1.05 -5.24 -14.32
N LEU A 419 2.08 -4.93 -13.53
CA LEU A 419 3.33 -5.70 -13.45
C LEU A 419 3.24 -6.92 -12.52
N SER A 420 2.42 -6.86 -11.47
CA SER A 420 2.30 -7.97 -10.51
C SER A 420 1.57 -9.18 -11.08
N GLY A 421 0.71 -8.98 -12.08
CA GLY A 421 -0.17 -10.02 -12.64
C GLY A 421 -1.29 -10.46 -11.70
N GLN A 422 -1.38 -9.88 -10.49
CA GLN A 422 -2.42 -10.19 -9.49
C GLN A 422 -3.73 -9.47 -9.80
N PHE A 423 -3.67 -8.36 -10.54
CA PHE A 423 -4.83 -7.53 -10.85
C PHE A 423 -5.16 -7.54 -12.33
N ARG A 424 -6.46 -7.57 -12.63
CA ARG A 424 -6.96 -7.33 -13.99
C ARG A 424 -7.19 -5.84 -14.21
N VAL A 425 -6.20 -5.17 -14.79
CA VAL A 425 -6.28 -3.74 -15.15
C VAL A 425 -6.68 -3.54 -16.62
N LYS A 426 -7.03 -2.29 -16.98
CA LYS A 426 -7.25 -1.91 -18.38
C LYS A 426 -6.03 -2.25 -19.24
N ASN A 427 -6.25 -2.79 -20.43
CA ASN A 427 -5.17 -3.21 -21.32
C ASN A 427 -4.44 -2.00 -21.94
N ILE A 428 -3.40 -1.54 -21.24
CA ILE A 428 -2.49 -0.49 -21.68
C ILE A 428 -1.11 -1.12 -21.88
N LYS A 429 -0.67 -1.26 -23.13
CA LYS A 429 0.72 -1.62 -23.44
C LYS A 429 1.54 -0.34 -23.47
N SER A 430 2.29 -0.12 -22.41
CA SER A 430 3.06 1.09 -22.18
C SER A 430 4.57 0.82 -22.23
N THR A 431 5.30 1.72 -22.90
CA THR A 431 6.76 1.67 -23.03
C THR A 431 7.39 2.99 -22.61
N ASP A 432 8.42 2.91 -21.78
CA ASP A 432 9.24 4.04 -21.32
C ASP A 432 10.67 3.94 -21.91
N ILE A 433 11.48 4.98 -21.78
CA ILE A 433 12.81 5.10 -22.39
C ILE A 433 13.91 5.48 -21.38
N THR A 434 15.17 5.17 -21.71
CA THR A 434 16.33 5.63 -20.94
C THR A 434 16.78 7.05 -21.32
N MET A 435 17.20 7.82 -20.32
CA MET A 435 17.71 9.19 -20.50
C MET A 435 19.20 9.26 -20.81
N ASN A 436 19.97 8.28 -20.38
CA ASN A 436 21.41 8.29 -20.50
C ASN A 436 21.88 7.18 -21.43
N SER A 437 22.81 7.52 -22.32
CA SER A 437 23.57 6.52 -23.04
C SER A 437 24.54 5.82 -22.09
N VAL A 438 24.67 4.52 -22.26
CA VAL A 438 25.52 3.63 -21.48
C VAL A 438 26.51 3.01 -22.45
N PHE A 439 27.77 3.18 -22.14
CA PHE A 439 28.88 2.58 -22.86
C PHE A 439 29.52 1.52 -21.98
N ILE A 440 30.10 0.52 -22.63
CA ILE A 440 30.95 -0.46 -21.97
C ILE A 440 32.36 -0.39 -22.51
N SER A 441 33.33 -0.51 -21.61
CA SER A 441 34.76 -0.50 -21.89
C SER A 441 35.40 -1.77 -21.33
N TYR A 442 36.24 -2.45 -22.12
CA TYR A 442 36.88 -3.72 -21.75
C TYR A 442 38.25 -3.86 -22.46
N PRO A 443 39.16 -4.72 -21.97
CA PRO A 443 40.48 -4.90 -22.58
C PRO A 443 40.39 -5.48 -24.01
N ASP A 444 41.29 -5.05 -24.89
CA ASP A 444 41.45 -5.64 -26.22
C ASP A 444 42.02 -7.08 -26.12
N LEU A 445 41.68 -7.92 -27.10
CA LEU A 445 42.12 -9.31 -27.15
C LEU A 445 43.63 -9.46 -27.33
N HIS A 446 44.23 -8.62 -28.18
CA HIS A 446 45.62 -8.75 -28.60
C HIS A 446 46.56 -7.88 -27.77
N ASP A 447 46.02 -6.83 -27.14
CA ASP A 447 46.78 -5.86 -26.36
C ASP A 447 45.99 -5.42 -25.14
N SER A 448 46.27 -6.02 -23.98
CA SER A 448 45.58 -5.70 -22.73
C SER A 448 45.80 -4.25 -22.25
N SER A 449 46.75 -3.51 -22.83
CA SER A 449 46.92 -2.08 -22.58
C SER A 449 45.93 -1.20 -23.36
N LYS A 450 45.29 -1.74 -24.39
CA LYS A 450 44.24 -1.06 -25.17
C LYS A 450 42.86 -1.39 -24.62
N VAL A 451 42.00 -0.37 -24.61
CA VAL A 451 40.62 -0.47 -24.16
C VAL A 451 39.68 -0.30 -25.35
N VAL A 452 38.80 -1.28 -25.54
CA VAL A 452 37.72 -1.21 -26.53
C VAL A 452 36.49 -0.63 -25.84
N THR A 453 35.90 0.42 -26.42
CA THR A 453 34.68 1.07 -25.89
C THR A 453 33.57 1.05 -26.94
N HIS A 454 32.35 0.66 -26.55
CA HIS A 454 31.18 0.72 -27.43
C HIS A 454 29.89 1.06 -26.69
N SER A 455 28.89 1.57 -27.43
CA SER A 455 27.57 1.87 -26.90
C SER A 455 26.77 0.59 -26.63
N LEU A 456 26.38 0.39 -25.38
CA LEU A 456 25.48 -0.69 -24.98
C LEU A 456 24.03 -0.23 -25.12
N PHE A 457 23.63 0.78 -24.36
CA PHE A 457 22.32 1.40 -24.47
C PHE A 457 22.44 2.87 -24.89
N LEU A 458 21.62 3.37 -25.81
CA LEU A 458 21.63 4.75 -26.26
C LEU A 458 20.45 5.49 -25.62
N LYS A 459 20.63 6.79 -25.37
CA LYS A 459 19.55 7.69 -24.98
C LYS A 459 18.34 7.51 -25.90
N GLY A 460 17.16 7.40 -25.30
CA GLY A 460 15.90 7.17 -26.01
C GLY A 460 15.55 5.70 -26.30
N MET A 461 16.42 4.74 -25.97
CA MET A 461 16.06 3.33 -26.11
C MET A 461 15.05 2.88 -25.06
N GLU A 462 14.17 1.95 -25.45
CA GLU A 462 13.10 1.43 -24.60
C GLU A 462 13.67 0.67 -23.39
N LEU A 463 13.02 0.84 -22.23
CA LEU A 463 13.32 0.06 -21.03
C LEU A 463 12.85 -1.39 -21.17
N ASN A 464 13.36 -2.27 -20.29
CA ASN A 464 13.13 -3.71 -20.28
C ASN A 464 13.57 -4.39 -21.59
N LYS A 465 14.81 -4.12 -22.00
CA LYS A 465 15.46 -4.72 -23.16
C LYS A 465 16.76 -5.42 -22.77
N ASP A 466 17.01 -6.53 -23.44
CA ASP A 466 18.24 -7.31 -23.31
C ASP A 466 19.15 -7.01 -24.51
N LYS A 467 20.44 -6.90 -24.27
CA LYS A 467 21.47 -6.80 -25.31
C LYS A 467 22.60 -7.76 -24.99
N THR A 468 22.85 -8.71 -25.88
CA THR A 468 23.96 -9.65 -25.78
C THR A 468 25.17 -9.11 -26.53
N VAL A 469 26.31 -9.06 -25.86
CA VAL A 469 27.59 -8.66 -26.42
C VAL A 469 28.52 -9.85 -26.39
N ASN A 470 29.27 -10.01 -27.48
CA ASN A 470 30.20 -11.10 -27.68
C ASN A 470 31.63 -10.60 -27.52
N PHE A 471 32.41 -11.28 -26.70
CA PHE A 471 33.79 -10.99 -26.41
C PHE A 471 34.65 -12.16 -26.88
N ALA A 472 35.78 -11.87 -27.52
CA ALA A 472 36.76 -12.88 -27.89
C ALA A 472 37.68 -13.29 -26.72
N LEU A 473 37.48 -12.66 -25.54
CA LEU A 473 38.24 -12.93 -24.32
C LEU A 473 37.78 -14.26 -23.70
N LEU A 474 38.74 -15.14 -23.38
CA LEU A 474 38.52 -16.48 -22.80
C LEU A 474 39.19 -16.62 -21.41
N SER A 475 39.48 -15.51 -20.76
CA SER A 475 40.06 -15.41 -19.42
C SER A 475 39.32 -14.33 -18.63
N GLU A 476 39.57 -14.21 -17.32
CA GLU A 476 38.92 -13.17 -16.50
C GLU A 476 39.19 -11.76 -17.04
N PHE A 477 38.15 -10.90 -17.02
CA PHE A 477 38.27 -9.51 -17.44
C PHE A 477 37.21 -8.62 -16.77
N ASN A 478 37.44 -7.31 -16.81
CA ASN A 478 36.53 -6.30 -16.30
C ASN A 478 35.82 -5.58 -17.45
N ILE A 479 34.55 -5.28 -17.24
CA ILE A 479 33.70 -4.46 -18.11
C ILE A 479 33.31 -3.22 -17.33
N ILE A 480 33.79 -2.06 -17.75
CA ILE A 480 33.51 -0.78 -17.11
C ILE A 480 32.29 -0.15 -17.78
N PHE A 481 31.29 0.24 -16.99
CA PHE A 481 30.14 1.00 -17.45
C PHE A 481 30.37 2.50 -17.27
N SER A 482 30.11 3.26 -18.33
CA SER A 482 30.23 4.72 -18.30
C SER A 482 29.05 5.43 -18.98
N HIS A 483 28.77 6.64 -18.50
CA HIS A 483 27.87 7.59 -19.15
C HIS A 483 28.68 8.65 -19.88
N VAL A 484 28.37 8.88 -21.15
CA VAL A 484 29.00 9.94 -21.93
C VAL A 484 28.16 11.21 -21.82
N VAL A 485 28.79 12.28 -21.34
CA VAL A 485 28.22 13.63 -21.32
C VAL A 485 29.00 14.48 -22.31
N GLY A 486 28.39 14.83 -23.45
CA GLY A 486 29.05 15.55 -24.54
C GLY A 486 29.93 14.66 -25.42
N PHE A 487 31.09 15.17 -25.85
CA PHE A 487 31.96 14.51 -26.84
C PHE A 487 33.17 13.76 -26.24
N ARG A 488 33.31 13.70 -24.91
CA ARG A 488 34.49 13.09 -24.27
C ARG A 488 34.27 11.60 -23.99
N LEU A 489 35.13 10.77 -24.58
CA LEU A 489 35.31 9.36 -24.26
C LEU A 489 36.69 9.17 -23.61
N PRO A 490 36.83 8.30 -22.58
CA PRO A 490 35.75 7.58 -21.89
C PRO A 490 34.85 8.53 -21.08
N GLY A 491 33.59 8.13 -20.90
CA GLY A 491 32.60 8.90 -20.13
C GLY A 491 32.85 8.82 -18.62
N THR A 492 31.92 9.35 -17.82
CA THR A 492 31.94 9.18 -16.36
C THR A 492 31.60 7.74 -16.01
N GLU A 493 32.57 7.00 -15.48
CA GLU A 493 32.41 5.63 -15.01
C GLU A 493 31.47 5.58 -13.80
N PHE A 494 30.53 4.63 -13.79
CA PHE A 494 29.59 4.46 -12.68
C PHE A 494 29.56 3.05 -12.09
N ALA A 495 30.01 2.03 -12.84
CA ALA A 495 30.12 0.66 -12.36
C ALA A 495 31.16 -0.15 -13.13
N THR A 496 31.64 -1.24 -12.54
CA THR A 496 32.52 -2.22 -13.15
C THR A 496 31.96 -3.62 -12.91
N VAL A 497 31.92 -4.46 -13.93
CA VAL A 497 31.56 -5.86 -13.84
C VAL A 497 32.81 -6.71 -14.04
N LYS A 498 33.19 -7.52 -13.05
CA LYS A 498 34.19 -8.56 -13.20
C LYS A 498 33.53 -9.83 -13.75
N ILE A 499 34.07 -10.41 -14.82
CA ILE A 499 33.66 -11.72 -15.35
C ILE A 499 34.75 -12.74 -14.98
N SER A 500 34.35 -13.89 -14.43
CA SER A 500 35.24 -14.95 -13.91
C SER A 500 34.71 -16.36 -14.17
N GLY A 501 35.47 -17.39 -13.74
CA GLY A 501 35.03 -18.79 -13.86
C GLY A 501 35.34 -19.45 -15.22
N PHE A 502 36.39 -18.98 -15.90
CA PHE A 502 36.73 -19.44 -17.26
C PHE A 502 37.34 -20.84 -17.31
N ASN A 503 38.21 -21.20 -16.38
CA ASN A 503 39.03 -22.42 -16.47
C ASN A 503 38.16 -23.68 -16.69
N ASP A 504 37.21 -23.94 -15.79
CA ASP A 504 36.34 -25.13 -15.87
C ASP A 504 35.43 -25.11 -17.11
N SER A 505 34.91 -23.92 -17.46
CA SER A 505 33.99 -23.73 -18.59
C SER A 505 34.67 -23.89 -19.95
N VAL A 506 35.87 -23.34 -20.10
CA VAL A 506 36.69 -23.41 -21.33
C VAL A 506 37.26 -24.82 -21.51
N ASP A 507 37.82 -25.42 -20.45
CA ASP A 507 38.41 -26.76 -20.53
C ASP A 507 37.34 -27.81 -20.86
N TYR A 508 36.14 -27.69 -20.27
CA TYR A 508 35.04 -28.58 -20.61
C TYR A 508 34.65 -28.51 -22.08
N LEU A 509 34.55 -27.30 -22.65
CA LEU A 509 34.15 -27.12 -24.05
C LEU A 509 35.25 -27.51 -25.04
N LYS A 510 36.53 -27.39 -24.66
CA LYS A 510 37.66 -27.90 -25.44
C LYS A 510 37.72 -29.43 -25.44
N ASN A 511 37.31 -30.07 -24.34
CA ASN A 511 37.47 -31.51 -24.10
C ASN A 511 36.17 -32.33 -24.27
N GLN A 512 35.14 -31.84 -24.98
CA GLN A 512 33.95 -32.66 -25.25
C GLN A 512 34.33 -33.91 -26.08
N HIS A 513 34.27 -35.08 -25.43
CA HIS A 513 34.67 -36.39 -25.93
C HIS A 513 33.60 -37.15 -26.76
N ASP A 514 32.44 -36.54 -27.03
CA ASP A 514 31.41 -37.17 -27.85
C ASP A 514 31.62 -36.82 -29.33
N ASN A 515 32.27 -37.74 -30.06
CA ASN A 515 32.34 -37.81 -31.52
C ASN A 515 32.81 -36.51 -32.23
N GLN A 516 34.13 -36.33 -32.24
CA GLN A 516 34.88 -35.76 -33.37
C GLN A 516 34.51 -34.33 -33.80
N SER A 517 34.44 -33.40 -32.84
CA SER A 517 34.40 -31.96 -33.13
C SER A 517 35.10 -31.17 -32.02
N TYR A 518 36.39 -30.89 -32.20
CA TYR A 518 37.11 -29.90 -31.38
C TYR A 518 36.45 -28.52 -31.59
N CYS A 519 36.16 -27.81 -30.50
CA CYS A 519 35.60 -26.47 -30.61
C CYS A 519 36.71 -25.45 -30.94
N GLU A 520 36.86 -25.10 -32.22
CA GLU A 520 37.86 -24.10 -32.64
C GLU A 520 37.46 -22.66 -32.33
N ASN A 521 36.15 -22.38 -32.21
CA ASN A 521 35.61 -21.02 -32.10
C ASN A 521 34.85 -20.81 -30.80
N LEU A 522 35.60 -20.69 -29.70
CA LEU A 522 35.04 -20.28 -28.42
C LEU A 522 34.82 -18.77 -28.39
N ALA A 523 33.67 -18.36 -27.86
CA ALA A 523 33.37 -16.96 -27.61
C ALA A 523 32.67 -16.80 -26.27
N THR A 524 32.94 -15.68 -25.61
CA THR A 524 32.27 -15.29 -24.38
C THR A 524 31.09 -14.39 -24.71
N SER A 525 29.91 -14.72 -24.22
CA SER A 525 28.69 -13.95 -24.43
C SER A 525 28.17 -13.44 -23.10
N VAL A 526 27.97 -12.13 -23.00
CA VAL A 526 27.37 -11.49 -21.82
C VAL A 526 26.10 -10.79 -22.25
N THR A 527 25.00 -11.11 -21.59
CA THR A 527 23.69 -10.48 -21.81
C THR A 527 23.43 -9.46 -20.74
N PHE A 528 23.34 -8.19 -21.14
CA PHE A 528 22.99 -7.07 -20.30
C PHE A 528 21.49 -6.79 -20.42
N ARG A 529 20.87 -6.39 -19.32
CA ARG A 529 19.47 -5.98 -19.25
C ARG A 529 19.35 -4.59 -18.67
N LEU A 530 18.67 -3.72 -19.41
CA LEU A 530 18.13 -2.46 -18.89
C LEU A 530 16.70 -2.75 -18.41
N ASN A 531 16.48 -2.80 -17.10
CA ASN A 531 15.20 -3.26 -16.54
C ASN A 531 14.12 -2.16 -16.51
N PHE A 532 12.92 -2.47 -16.00
CA PHE A 532 11.81 -1.50 -15.89
C PHE A 532 12.10 -0.31 -14.98
N SER A 533 12.99 -0.47 -14.00
CA SER A 533 13.43 0.60 -13.09
C SER A 533 14.49 1.51 -13.72
N GLY A 534 14.92 1.23 -14.96
CA GLY A 534 15.99 1.96 -15.63
C GLY A 534 17.39 1.57 -15.17
N LEU A 535 17.54 0.45 -14.44
CA LEU A 535 18.83 -0.05 -13.94
C LEU A 535 19.43 -1.08 -14.89
N ILE A 536 20.75 -1.12 -14.93
CA ILE A 536 21.53 -2.02 -15.76
C ILE A 536 21.98 -3.21 -14.94
N THR A 537 21.73 -4.40 -15.46
CA THR A 537 22.05 -5.66 -14.81
C THR A 537 22.70 -6.61 -15.79
N VAL A 538 23.54 -7.50 -15.30
CA VAL A 538 24.01 -8.65 -16.08
C VAL A 538 23.03 -9.78 -15.86
N LYS A 539 22.35 -10.19 -16.94
CA LYS A 539 21.34 -11.25 -16.90
C LYS A 539 21.98 -12.63 -16.95
N SER A 540 23.03 -12.78 -17.74
CA SER A 540 23.76 -14.03 -17.90
C SER A 540 25.12 -13.78 -18.55
N ALA A 541 26.13 -14.54 -18.15
CA ALA A 541 27.42 -14.65 -18.82
C ALA A 541 27.71 -16.13 -19.09
N PHE A 542 28.20 -16.46 -20.29
CA PHE A 542 28.53 -17.84 -20.65
C PHE A 542 29.59 -17.90 -21.75
N VAL A 543 30.35 -19.00 -21.80
CA VAL A 543 31.18 -19.37 -22.93
C VAL A 543 30.38 -20.28 -23.84
N GLU A 544 30.45 -20.08 -25.14
CA GLU A 544 29.81 -20.94 -26.13
C GLU A 544 30.76 -21.34 -27.26
N CYS A 545 30.50 -22.53 -27.80
CA CYS A 545 31.15 -23.00 -29.01
C CYS A 545 30.35 -22.61 -30.26
N ARG A 546 30.96 -21.84 -31.18
CA ARG A 546 30.29 -21.36 -32.40
C ARG A 546 30.69 -22.15 -33.64
N SER A 547 29.74 -22.35 -34.56
CA SER A 547 29.94 -23.05 -35.83
C SER A 547 30.49 -22.17 -36.97
N LYS A 548 30.58 -20.84 -36.79
CA LYS A 548 31.17 -19.89 -37.77
C LYS A 548 32.08 -18.86 -37.10
N VAL A 549 33.23 -18.58 -37.72
CA VAL A 549 34.16 -17.49 -37.36
C VAL A 549 33.47 -16.16 -37.70
N MET A 550 33.21 -15.33 -36.69
CA MET A 550 32.72 -13.97 -36.91
C MET A 550 33.94 -13.04 -37.02
N SER A 551 34.19 -12.46 -38.18
CA SER A 551 35.19 -11.40 -38.31
C SER A 551 34.74 -10.22 -37.44
N THR A 552 35.50 -9.92 -36.39
CA THR A 552 35.31 -8.78 -35.47
C THR A 552 35.31 -7.42 -36.18
N LEU A 553 35.68 -7.36 -37.46
CA LEU A 553 35.70 -6.13 -38.28
C LEU A 553 34.34 -5.62 -38.77
N ASN A 554 33.31 -6.47 -38.94
CA ASN A 554 32.05 -6.02 -39.60
C ASN A 554 31.09 -5.25 -38.68
N PHE A 555 31.35 -5.21 -37.36
CA PHE A 555 30.56 -4.41 -36.39
C PHE A 555 31.17 -3.03 -36.12
N TYR A 556 32.50 -2.91 -36.26
CA TYR A 556 33.26 -1.67 -36.03
C TYR A 556 32.84 -0.57 -37.00
N GLU A 557 32.69 -0.87 -38.29
CA GLU A 557 32.25 0.14 -39.27
C GLU A 557 30.78 0.52 -39.14
N LYS A 558 29.88 -0.39 -38.73
CA LYS A 558 28.43 -0.14 -38.71
C LYS A 558 28.00 0.71 -37.52
N SER A 559 28.54 0.43 -36.33
CA SER A 559 28.17 1.12 -35.09
C SER A 559 28.86 2.48 -34.94
N HIS A 560 30.12 2.62 -35.38
CA HIS A 560 30.82 3.90 -35.33
C HIS A 560 30.26 4.89 -36.35
N LYS A 561 29.94 4.43 -37.58
CA LYS A 561 29.21 5.26 -38.57
C LYS A 561 27.81 5.64 -38.10
N GLU A 562 27.10 4.80 -37.33
CA GLU A 562 25.77 5.16 -36.81
C GLU A 562 25.83 6.21 -35.70
N TYR A 563 26.84 6.14 -34.82
CA TYR A 563 27.11 7.15 -33.80
C TYR A 563 27.58 8.48 -34.43
N GLU A 564 28.55 8.45 -35.34
CA GLU A 564 29.00 9.64 -36.07
C GLU A 564 27.87 10.26 -36.91
N ARG A 565 27.04 9.45 -37.57
CA ARG A 565 25.88 9.95 -38.33
C ARG A 565 24.85 10.64 -37.42
N LYS A 566 24.52 10.06 -36.27
CA LYS A 566 23.60 10.67 -35.29
C LYS A 566 24.18 11.91 -34.61
N LEU A 567 25.50 11.99 -34.45
CA LEU A 567 26.21 13.18 -33.97
C LEU A 567 26.28 14.29 -35.02
N PHE A 568 26.42 13.96 -36.30
CA PHE A 568 26.33 14.93 -37.40
C PHE A 568 24.90 15.46 -37.59
N GLU A 569 23.88 14.65 -37.34
CA GLU A 569 22.46 15.04 -37.34
C GLU A 569 22.08 15.98 -36.17
N GLU A 570 22.88 16.03 -35.09
CA GLU A 570 22.68 16.98 -33.98
C GLU A 570 23.04 18.43 -34.36
N TYR A 571 23.71 18.66 -35.51
CA TYR A 571 24.18 20.00 -35.93
C TYR A 571 23.75 20.49 -37.32
N ASN A 572 23.07 19.69 -38.15
CA ASN A 572 22.55 20.18 -39.43
C ASN A 572 21.12 19.68 -39.72
N TYR A 573 20.20 20.64 -39.77
CA TYR A 573 18.79 20.45 -40.13
C TYR A 573 18.65 20.33 -41.65
N VAL A 574 18.45 19.12 -42.18
CA VAL A 574 17.90 18.90 -43.52
C VAL A 574 16.97 17.69 -43.49
N GLU A 575 15.75 17.89 -44.02
CA GLU A 575 14.73 16.85 -44.21
C GLU A 575 15.23 15.71 -45.09
N TYR A 576 15.07 14.46 -44.63
CA TYR A 576 14.99 13.32 -45.54
C TYR A 576 14.09 12.23 -44.95
N TYR A 577 13.06 11.87 -45.71
CA TYR A 577 12.29 10.64 -45.55
C TYR A 577 13.13 9.50 -46.11
N ASP A 578 13.30 8.39 -45.37
CA ASP A 578 13.28 7.10 -46.04
C ASP A 578 12.75 5.98 -45.14
N SER A 579 11.88 5.20 -45.79
CA SER A 579 11.32 3.92 -45.42
C SER A 579 12.40 2.88 -45.13
N LEU A 580 12.30 2.23 -43.97
CA LEU A 580 12.90 0.91 -43.72
C LEU A 580 11.84 0.02 -43.07
N GLU A 581 10.83 -0.33 -43.87
CA GLU A 581 10.37 -1.71 -43.89
C GLU A 581 11.37 -2.44 -44.80
N SER A 582 12.20 -3.30 -44.22
CA SER A 582 12.88 -4.33 -45.00
C SER A 582 11.95 -5.54 -45.01
N ASN A 583 11.39 -5.80 -46.18
CA ASN A 583 10.78 -7.07 -46.55
C ASN A 583 11.78 -8.19 -46.25
N ASP A 584 11.38 -9.12 -45.40
CA ASP A 584 11.87 -10.50 -45.45
C ASP A 584 11.21 -11.11 -46.69
N ASP A 585 11.87 -11.02 -47.85
CA ASP A 585 11.52 -11.81 -49.02
C ASP A 585 12.39 -13.07 -49.04
N ASP A 586 11.69 -14.18 -49.24
CA ASP A 586 12.14 -15.56 -49.29
C ASP A 586 13.23 -15.80 -50.34
N ASP A 587 14.36 -16.37 -49.92
CA ASP A 587 15.16 -17.26 -50.77
C ASP A 587 14.98 -18.69 -50.23
N ASP A 588 14.01 -19.40 -50.82
CA ASP A 588 13.94 -20.86 -50.81
C ASP A 588 15.13 -21.39 -51.61
N ASP A 589 16.11 -21.95 -50.92
CA ASP A 589 16.95 -23.01 -51.47
C ASP A 589 17.13 -24.11 -50.41
N ASP A 590 16.60 -25.27 -50.75
CA ASP A 590 16.68 -26.54 -50.03
C ASP A 590 18.13 -26.88 -49.61
N ASP A 591 18.41 -26.91 -48.30
CA ASP A 591 19.37 -27.88 -47.75
C ASP A 591 19.06 -28.16 -46.27
N ASP A 592 18.41 -29.29 -46.04
CA ASP A 592 18.08 -29.89 -44.74
C ASP A 592 19.37 -30.25 -43.97
N LYS A 593 19.88 -29.32 -43.14
CA LYS A 593 20.97 -29.58 -42.18
C LYS A 593 20.62 -29.07 -40.78
N LEU A 594 20.19 -30.02 -39.94
CA LEU A 594 20.33 -30.08 -38.47
C LEU A 594 20.93 -28.82 -37.80
N LYS A 595 20.07 -27.96 -37.23
CA LYS A 595 20.46 -26.93 -36.25
C LYS A 595 21.05 -27.61 -35.00
N ARG A 596 22.36 -27.88 -34.99
CA ARG A 596 23.09 -28.26 -33.77
C ARG A 596 22.92 -27.13 -32.75
N LYS A 597 22.33 -27.42 -31.58
CA LYS A 597 22.29 -26.49 -30.44
C LYS A 597 23.74 -26.21 -30.01
N ASN A 598 24.14 -24.94 -29.91
CA ASN A 598 25.44 -24.56 -29.39
C ASN A 598 25.58 -25.06 -27.93
N THR A 599 26.66 -25.76 -27.61
CA THR A 599 27.00 -26.12 -26.24
C THR A 599 27.49 -24.87 -25.50
N THR A 600 26.88 -24.55 -24.35
CA THR A 600 27.20 -23.36 -23.54
C THR A 600 27.60 -23.72 -22.12
N ARG A 601 28.51 -22.96 -21.49
CA ARG A 601 28.87 -23.08 -20.08
C ARG A 601 28.78 -21.73 -19.36
N PRO A 602 28.13 -21.65 -18.18
CA PRO A 602 27.97 -20.40 -17.46
C PRO A 602 29.31 -19.85 -16.96
N LEU A 603 29.37 -18.53 -16.81
CA LEU A 603 30.45 -17.79 -16.17
C LEU A 603 29.90 -17.05 -14.96
N ASP A 604 30.78 -16.76 -14.01
CA ASP A 604 30.46 -15.94 -12.85
C ASP A 604 30.66 -14.46 -13.16
N PHE A 605 29.91 -13.61 -12.47
CA PHE A 605 30.07 -12.16 -12.59
C PHE A 605 29.78 -11.44 -11.27
N GLU A 606 30.50 -10.35 -11.03
CA GLU A 606 30.34 -9.48 -9.87
C GLU A 606 30.34 -8.01 -10.31
N ILE A 607 29.39 -7.22 -9.82
CA ILE A 607 29.30 -5.78 -10.12
C ILE A 607 29.74 -4.95 -8.92
N SER A 608 30.59 -3.95 -9.16
CA SER A 608 31.00 -2.94 -8.20
C SER A 608 30.67 -1.54 -8.75
N TYR A 609 30.27 -0.60 -7.89
CA TYR A 609 29.92 0.75 -8.29
C TYR A 609 31.06 1.72 -7.98
N THR A 610 31.23 2.76 -8.79
CA THR A 610 32.26 3.79 -8.55
C THR A 610 31.70 4.91 -7.66
N ASN A 611 32.55 5.46 -6.80
CA ASN A 611 32.26 6.53 -5.83
C ASN A 611 31.28 6.14 -4.69
N LEU A 612 30.04 5.78 -5.04
CA LEU A 612 28.98 5.46 -4.08
C LEU A 612 28.46 4.06 -4.35
N ASN A 613 28.82 3.13 -3.46
CA ASN A 613 28.29 1.78 -3.51
C ASN A 613 26.88 1.74 -2.91
N PRO A 614 25.96 0.94 -3.49
CA PRO A 614 24.75 0.53 -2.79
C PRO A 614 25.10 -0.03 -1.42
N GLN A 615 24.21 0.18 -0.46
CA GLN A 615 24.45 -0.27 0.91
C GLN A 615 24.61 -1.79 0.95
N ASP A 616 25.57 -2.27 1.75
CA ASP A 616 25.76 -3.71 1.87
C ASP A 616 24.62 -4.36 2.69
N LYS A 617 24.50 -5.68 2.57
CA LYS A 617 23.44 -6.43 3.24
C LYS A 617 23.48 -6.32 4.77
N ASN A 618 24.66 -6.29 5.38
CA ASN A 618 24.81 -6.19 6.83
C ASN A 618 24.39 -4.82 7.32
N PHE A 619 24.77 -3.75 6.61
CA PHE A 619 24.31 -2.40 6.87
C PHE A 619 22.79 -2.33 6.81
N LYS A 620 22.17 -2.79 5.71
CA LYS A 620 20.70 -2.76 5.57
C LYS A 620 20.00 -3.56 6.68
N MET A 621 20.54 -4.70 7.08
CA MET A 621 20.01 -5.49 8.20
C MET A 621 20.13 -4.74 9.53
N ALA A 622 21.25 -4.09 9.80
CA ALA A 622 21.45 -3.29 11.00
C ALA A 622 20.50 -2.08 11.04
N SER A 623 20.37 -1.34 9.93
CA SER A 623 19.44 -0.23 9.78
C SER A 623 17.99 -0.68 9.96
N ARG A 624 17.60 -1.84 9.41
CA ARG A 624 16.27 -2.39 9.62
C ARG A 624 15.99 -2.72 11.09
N ASN A 625 16.95 -3.33 11.79
CA ASN A 625 16.82 -3.59 13.22
C ASN A 625 16.73 -2.29 14.04
N MET A 626 17.48 -1.26 13.65
CA MET A 626 17.37 0.07 14.24
C MET A 626 15.96 0.65 14.05
N LEU A 627 15.39 0.60 12.84
CA LEU A 627 14.04 1.08 12.57
C LEU A 627 12.99 0.31 13.38
N LEU A 628 13.14 -1.01 13.53
CA LEU A 628 12.25 -1.81 14.39
C LEU A 628 12.31 -1.37 15.85
N ASN A 629 13.51 -1.05 16.37
CA ASN A 629 13.65 -0.53 17.73
C ASN A 629 12.99 0.86 17.89
N LEU A 630 13.22 1.76 16.94
CA LEU A 630 12.58 3.08 16.93
C LEU A 630 11.05 2.96 16.84
N LYS A 631 10.54 2.01 16.05
CA LYS A 631 9.10 1.72 15.96
C LYS A 631 8.50 1.27 17.28
N GLU A 632 9.20 0.44 18.05
CA GLU A 632 8.74 0.04 19.39
C GLU A 632 8.76 1.21 20.38
N ILE A 633 9.72 2.13 20.26
CA ILE A 633 9.76 3.38 21.04
C ILE A 633 8.55 4.25 20.69
N ASP A 634 8.31 4.51 19.40
CA ASP A 634 7.18 5.29 18.93
C ASP A 634 5.84 4.69 19.42
N LYS A 635 5.69 3.37 19.32
CA LYS A 635 4.48 2.66 19.76
C LYS A 635 4.23 2.79 21.27
N LYS A 636 5.28 2.67 22.08
CA LYS A 636 5.18 2.83 23.54
C LYS A 636 4.76 4.25 23.90
N ARG A 637 5.30 5.25 23.20
CA ARG A 637 4.94 6.65 23.43
C ARG A 637 3.51 6.94 23.00
N ALA A 638 3.09 6.49 21.82
CA ALA A 638 1.73 6.62 21.36
C ALA A 638 0.72 5.98 22.32
N ALA A 639 0.99 4.76 22.82
CA ALA A 639 0.13 4.10 23.81
C ALA A 639 0.04 4.87 25.14
N ARG A 640 1.14 5.46 25.59
CA ARG A 640 1.17 6.32 26.79
C ARG A 640 0.35 7.59 26.59
N ASP A 641 0.52 8.27 25.46
CA ASP A 641 -0.20 9.50 25.14
C ASP A 641 -1.71 9.24 24.98
N GLU A 642 -2.08 8.12 24.35
CA GLU A 642 -3.46 7.64 24.28
C GLU A 642 -4.03 7.38 25.67
N ALA A 643 -3.29 6.68 26.56
CA ALA A 643 -3.73 6.44 27.93
C ALA A 643 -3.92 7.73 28.73
N ARG A 644 -3.04 8.73 28.55
CA ARG A 644 -3.18 10.06 29.14
C ARG A 644 -4.47 10.74 28.68
N ASN A 645 -4.71 10.76 27.36
CA ASN A 645 -5.92 11.35 26.77
C ASN A 645 -7.19 10.62 27.22
N LEU A 646 -7.15 9.29 27.30
CA LEU A 646 -8.25 8.47 27.79
C LEU A 646 -8.55 8.69 29.27
N LEU A 647 -7.53 8.91 30.11
CA LEU A 647 -7.71 9.29 31.51
C LEU A 647 -8.33 10.69 31.62
N GLU A 648 -7.80 11.66 30.88
CA GLU A 648 -8.32 13.03 30.84
C GLU A 648 -9.79 13.07 30.41
N ALA A 649 -10.13 12.40 29.30
CA ALA A 649 -11.51 12.29 28.83
C ALA A 649 -12.42 11.59 29.85
N TYR A 650 -11.91 10.57 30.55
CA TYR A 650 -12.68 9.86 31.57
C TYR A 650 -12.93 10.73 32.80
N ILE A 651 -11.97 11.56 33.23
CA ILE A 651 -12.17 12.54 34.30
C ILE A 651 -13.33 13.48 33.98
N TYR A 652 -13.35 14.08 32.79
CA TYR A 652 -14.44 14.97 32.37
C TYR A 652 -15.78 14.24 32.28
N ASN A 653 -15.81 13.01 31.76
CA ASN A 653 -17.02 12.21 31.71
C ASN A 653 -17.60 11.96 33.12
N VAL A 654 -16.77 11.56 34.08
CA VAL A 654 -17.22 11.31 35.45
C VAL A 654 -17.70 12.59 36.15
N GLN A 655 -17.08 13.74 35.88
CA GLN A 655 -17.56 15.04 36.37
C GLN A 655 -18.98 15.34 35.85
N GLU A 656 -19.24 15.10 34.57
CA GLU A 656 -20.57 15.24 33.98
C GLU A 656 -21.57 14.25 34.60
N LEU A 657 -21.18 12.98 34.79
CA LEU A 657 -22.03 11.97 35.42
C LEU A 657 -22.51 12.37 36.81
N LEU A 658 -21.66 13.02 37.61
CA LEU A 658 -22.00 13.46 38.96
C LEU A 658 -23.13 14.52 39.00
N GLU A 659 -23.39 15.19 37.89
CA GLU A 659 -24.45 16.20 37.74
C GLU A 659 -25.76 15.62 37.16
N ILE A 660 -25.74 14.40 36.63
CA ILE A 660 -26.91 13.77 36.00
C ILE A 660 -27.90 13.26 37.06
N ASP A 661 -29.16 13.67 36.98
CA ASP A 661 -30.23 13.27 37.90
C ASP A 661 -30.37 11.76 38.05
N GLU A 662 -30.29 10.99 36.95
CA GLU A 662 -30.34 9.52 36.98
C GLU A 662 -29.17 8.89 37.76
N PHE A 663 -27.98 9.50 37.70
CA PHE A 663 -26.80 9.04 38.43
C PHE A 663 -26.88 9.41 39.92
N ILE A 664 -27.45 10.58 40.23
CA ILE A 664 -27.76 11.01 41.60
C ILE A 664 -28.81 10.10 42.23
N ALA A 665 -29.82 9.67 41.47
CA ALA A 665 -30.91 8.82 41.95
C ALA A 665 -30.43 7.44 42.41
N VAL A 666 -29.36 6.90 41.81
CA VAL A 666 -28.81 5.55 42.13
C VAL A 666 -27.53 5.60 42.96
N SER A 667 -27.22 6.74 43.58
CA SER A 667 -26.05 6.93 44.44
C SER A 667 -26.43 7.65 45.74
N ASN A 668 -25.62 7.47 46.78
CA ASN A 668 -25.74 8.24 48.01
C ASN A 668 -24.74 9.41 48.04
N GLN A 669 -24.93 10.34 48.99
CA GLN A 669 -24.08 11.53 49.10
C GLN A 669 -22.61 11.19 49.38
N GLU A 670 -22.35 10.23 50.27
CA GLU A 670 -20.99 9.79 50.63
C GLU A 670 -20.22 9.23 49.42
N GLN A 671 -20.87 8.38 48.63
CA GLN A 671 -20.30 7.82 47.39
C GLN A 671 -19.97 8.91 46.37
N ARG A 672 -20.85 9.92 46.23
CA ARG A 672 -20.62 11.04 45.31
C ARG A 672 -19.50 11.95 45.79
N GLU A 673 -19.43 12.23 47.09
CA GLU A 673 -18.36 13.03 47.68
C GLU A 673 -17.01 12.31 47.57
N GLU A 674 -16.95 11.02 47.84
CA GLU A 674 -15.74 10.20 47.65
C GLU A 674 -15.27 10.21 46.19
N LEU A 675 -16.17 9.91 45.25
CA LEU A 675 -15.86 9.92 43.82
C LEU A 675 -15.40 11.31 43.36
N SER A 676 -16.10 12.37 43.77
CA SER A 676 -15.73 13.74 43.43
C SER A 676 -14.35 14.12 43.96
N ASN A 677 -14.02 13.71 45.19
CA ASN A 677 -12.71 13.98 45.79
C ASN A 677 -11.57 13.22 45.08
N VAL A 678 -11.80 11.96 44.73
CA VAL A 678 -10.84 11.15 43.98
C VAL A 678 -10.61 11.71 42.59
N VAL A 679 -11.68 12.04 41.86
CA VAL A 679 -11.59 12.65 40.52
C VAL A 679 -10.81 13.97 40.57
N LYS A 680 -11.11 14.82 41.55
CA LYS A 680 -10.38 16.08 41.75
C LYS A 680 -8.89 15.83 42.03
N SER A 681 -8.57 14.89 42.92
CA SER A 681 -7.18 14.54 43.24
C SER A 681 -6.41 13.99 42.03
N VAL A 682 -7.05 13.13 41.23
CA VAL A 682 -6.44 12.58 40.02
C VAL A 682 -6.26 13.65 38.95
N SER A 683 -7.22 14.58 38.80
CA SER A 683 -7.10 15.72 37.90
C SER A 683 -5.93 16.63 38.25
N GLU A 684 -5.81 17.03 39.52
CA GLU A 684 -4.68 17.86 40.00
C GLU A 684 -3.34 17.15 39.85
N TRP A 685 -3.33 15.82 39.99
CA TRP A 685 -2.13 15.01 39.75
C TRP A 685 -1.78 14.94 38.26
N LEU A 686 -2.78 14.77 37.39
CA LEU A 686 -2.60 14.68 35.94
C LEU A 686 -2.01 15.99 35.38
N GLU A 687 -2.47 17.14 35.86
CA GLU A 687 -1.93 18.45 35.47
C GLU A 687 -0.44 18.62 35.84
N LYS A 688 -0.01 18.04 36.97
CA LYS A 688 1.36 18.20 37.48
C LYS A 688 2.34 17.15 36.94
N ASN A 689 1.89 15.91 36.80
CA ASN A 689 2.76 14.76 36.53
C ASN A 689 2.41 14.01 35.24
N GLY A 690 1.26 14.29 34.60
CA GLY A 690 0.77 13.53 33.45
C GLY A 690 1.75 13.47 32.27
N ASP A 691 2.56 14.50 32.10
CA ASP A 691 3.52 14.56 30.99
C ASP A 691 4.73 13.65 31.17
N VAL A 692 5.09 13.32 32.43
CA VAL A 692 6.24 12.44 32.76
C VAL A 692 5.82 11.04 33.22
N SER A 693 4.53 10.83 33.46
CA SER A 693 4.01 9.56 33.97
C SER A 693 4.05 8.41 32.96
N THR A 694 4.22 7.21 33.51
CA THR A 694 4.26 5.96 32.74
C THR A 694 2.86 5.52 32.30
N LEU A 695 2.79 4.63 31.31
CA LEU A 695 1.54 4.01 30.88
C LEU A 695 0.82 3.33 32.06
N GLU A 696 1.57 2.60 32.89
CA GLU A 696 1.05 1.87 34.05
C GLU A 696 0.41 2.83 35.06
N GLU A 697 1.10 3.91 35.43
CA GLU A 697 0.57 4.94 36.36
C GLU A 697 -0.72 5.57 35.85
N LEU A 698 -0.77 5.93 34.56
CA LEU A 698 -1.96 6.53 33.95
C LEU A 698 -3.15 5.56 33.97
N THR A 699 -2.91 4.28 33.64
CA THR A 699 -3.96 3.25 33.67
C THR A 699 -4.42 2.92 35.09
N GLU A 700 -3.52 2.87 36.07
CA GLU A 700 -3.86 2.64 37.46
C GLU A 700 -4.77 3.75 38.01
N ARG A 701 -4.43 5.02 37.71
CA ARG A 701 -5.27 6.16 38.11
C ARG A 701 -6.65 6.14 37.45
N LYS A 702 -6.74 5.76 36.18
CA LYS A 702 -8.04 5.53 35.53
C LYS A 702 -8.83 4.43 36.24
N ASN A 703 -8.17 3.33 36.60
CA ASN A 703 -8.81 2.20 37.27
C ASN A 703 -9.30 2.55 38.70
N ILE A 704 -8.61 3.45 39.40
CA ILE A 704 -9.07 3.95 40.71
C ILE A 704 -10.39 4.70 40.59
N ILE A 705 -10.53 5.60 39.61
CA ILE A 705 -11.81 6.29 39.34
C ILE A 705 -12.87 5.26 38.94
N LYS A 706 -12.50 4.34 38.03
CA LYS A 706 -13.40 3.32 37.51
C LYS A 706 -13.94 2.38 38.59
N ALA A 707 -13.13 2.02 39.57
CA ALA A 707 -13.54 1.15 40.67
C ALA A 707 -14.68 1.76 41.51
N LEU A 708 -14.72 3.09 41.63
CA LEU A 708 -15.78 3.81 42.35
C LEU A 708 -16.98 4.15 41.46
N GLU A 709 -16.74 4.51 40.20
CA GLU A 709 -17.78 4.94 39.27
C GLU A 709 -18.58 3.77 38.68
N SER A 710 -17.91 2.70 38.25
CA SER A 710 -18.56 1.61 37.51
C SER A 710 -19.70 0.94 38.28
N PRO A 711 -19.62 0.66 39.60
CA PRO A 711 -20.76 0.13 40.35
C PRO A 711 -22.00 1.04 40.30
N ILE A 712 -21.80 2.36 40.32
CA ILE A 712 -22.92 3.32 40.27
C ILE A 712 -23.52 3.37 38.86
N SER A 713 -22.67 3.38 37.83
CA SER A 713 -23.12 3.36 36.44
C SER A 713 -23.83 2.05 36.07
N GLU A 714 -23.38 0.90 36.57
CA GLU A 714 -24.09 -0.37 36.43
C GLU A 714 -25.48 -0.30 37.06
N ARG A 715 -25.59 0.26 38.28
CA ARG A 715 -26.90 0.48 38.93
C ARG A 715 -27.81 1.38 38.12
N ARG A 716 -27.27 2.43 37.49
CA ARG A 716 -28.03 3.33 36.61
C ARG A 716 -28.61 2.57 35.41
N VAL A 717 -27.78 1.78 34.73
CA VAL A 717 -28.22 0.96 33.58
C VAL A 717 -29.27 -0.04 34.02
N ASP A 718 -29.03 -0.75 35.13
CA ASP A 718 -30.01 -1.69 35.68
C ASP A 718 -31.32 -0.97 36.05
N ALA A 719 -31.28 0.18 36.70
CA ALA A 719 -32.48 0.95 37.07
C ALA A 719 -33.31 1.36 35.85
N ARG A 720 -32.65 1.77 34.76
CA ARG A 720 -33.31 2.20 33.52
C ARG A 720 -34.00 1.04 32.79
N GLU A 721 -33.37 -0.13 32.74
CA GLU A 721 -33.83 -1.25 31.89
C GLU A 721 -34.59 -2.34 32.64
N ARG A 722 -34.46 -2.44 33.97
CA ARG A 722 -34.99 -3.57 34.76
C ARG A 722 -36.49 -3.78 34.58
N SER A 723 -37.32 -2.74 34.65
CA SER A 723 -38.77 -2.89 34.49
C SER A 723 -39.13 -3.51 33.14
N PHE A 724 -38.54 -2.98 32.06
CA PHE A 724 -38.76 -3.50 30.72
C PHE A 724 -38.32 -4.96 30.57
N ARG A 725 -37.18 -5.33 31.17
CA ARG A 725 -36.64 -6.69 31.10
C ARG A 725 -37.43 -7.69 31.94
N ILE A 726 -37.97 -7.26 33.08
CA ILE A 726 -38.92 -8.06 33.88
C ILE A 726 -40.16 -8.37 33.04
N ASP A 727 -40.76 -7.36 32.40
CA ASP A 727 -41.95 -7.54 31.56
C ASP A 727 -41.66 -8.43 30.34
N GLU A 728 -40.46 -8.31 29.77
CA GLU A 728 -39.99 -9.20 28.72
C GLU A 728 -39.90 -10.65 29.22
N LEU A 729 -39.23 -10.91 30.33
CA LEU A 729 -39.10 -12.26 30.88
C LEU A 729 -40.47 -12.87 31.21
N ARG A 730 -41.39 -12.11 31.82
CA ARG A 730 -42.78 -12.56 32.07
C ARG A 730 -43.46 -12.98 30.76
N ARG A 731 -43.41 -12.14 29.72
CA ARG A 731 -43.98 -12.48 28.40
C ARG A 731 -43.33 -13.72 27.79
N ARG A 732 -42.03 -13.92 27.97
CA ARG A 732 -41.28 -15.08 27.47
C ARG A 732 -41.68 -16.35 28.21
N ILE A 733 -41.85 -16.29 29.53
CA ILE A 733 -42.38 -17.39 30.35
C ILE A 733 -43.80 -17.74 29.90
N ASP A 734 -44.70 -16.77 29.77
CA ASP A 734 -46.08 -17.00 29.31
C ASP A 734 -46.12 -17.59 27.89
N GLY A 735 -45.26 -17.08 27.00
CA GLY A 735 -45.10 -17.59 25.65
C GLY A 735 -44.58 -19.03 25.64
N PHE A 736 -43.63 -19.35 26.51
CA PHE A 736 -43.08 -20.69 26.67
C PHE A 736 -44.11 -21.66 27.24
N MET A 737 -44.88 -21.26 28.26
CA MET A 737 -45.96 -22.06 28.83
C MET A 737 -47.09 -22.31 27.83
N ARG A 738 -47.48 -21.30 27.04
CA ARG A 738 -48.42 -21.48 25.92
C ARG A 738 -47.89 -22.44 24.87
N PHE A 739 -46.60 -22.33 24.53
CA PHE A 739 -45.94 -23.24 23.61
C PHE A 739 -45.98 -24.69 24.13
N LEU A 740 -45.58 -24.92 25.39
CA LEU A 740 -45.64 -26.25 26.01
C LEU A 740 -47.07 -26.83 26.02
N ASN A 741 -48.09 -26.00 26.29
CA ASN A 741 -49.49 -26.43 26.25
C ASN A 741 -50.01 -26.68 24.83
N SER A 742 -49.42 -26.07 23.80
CA SER A 742 -49.75 -26.30 22.39
C SER A 742 -49.10 -27.55 21.81
N LEU A 743 -48.10 -28.12 22.51
CA LEU A 743 -47.47 -29.36 22.07
C LEU A 743 -48.52 -30.47 22.07
N PRO A 744 -48.63 -31.26 21.00
CA PRO A 744 -49.63 -32.31 20.88
C PRO A 744 -49.19 -33.56 21.66
N ILE A 745 -49.08 -33.45 22.99
CA ILE A 745 -48.57 -34.49 23.90
C ILE A 745 -49.33 -35.83 23.71
N GLU A 746 -50.62 -35.78 23.42
CA GLU A 746 -51.46 -36.96 23.15
C GLU A 746 -51.14 -37.64 21.80
N LYS A 747 -50.70 -36.88 20.77
CA LYS A 747 -50.27 -37.44 19.47
C LYS A 747 -48.83 -37.95 19.50
N ILE A 748 -48.03 -37.52 20.47
CA ILE A 748 -46.67 -37.98 20.74
C ILE A 748 -46.69 -39.30 21.54
N ARG A 749 -47.87 -39.69 22.07
CA ARG A 749 -48.12 -40.89 22.87
C ARG A 749 -48.29 -42.17 22.04
N GLU A 750 -48.46 -42.07 20.72
CA GLU A 750 -48.43 -43.25 19.86
C GLU A 750 -46.96 -43.69 19.72
N PRO A 751 -46.55 -44.84 20.30
CA PRO A 751 -45.32 -45.47 19.85
C PRO A 751 -45.39 -45.62 18.34
N LEU A 752 -44.25 -45.46 17.67
CA LEU A 752 -44.10 -45.94 16.30
C LEU A 752 -44.17 -47.47 16.34
N ASP A 753 -45.37 -48.01 16.57
CA ASP A 753 -45.65 -49.44 16.51
C ASP A 753 -45.60 -49.82 15.03
N ASP A 754 -44.48 -50.41 14.63
CA ASP A 754 -44.52 -51.44 13.61
C ASP A 754 -44.98 -52.72 14.32
N SER A 755 -46.03 -53.34 13.82
CA SER A 755 -46.65 -54.54 14.41
C SER A 755 -45.77 -55.78 14.20
N ASP A 756 -44.53 -55.74 14.66
CA ASP A 756 -43.64 -56.88 14.81
C ASP A 756 -42.52 -56.51 15.81
N GLY A 757 -42.74 -56.87 17.06
CA GLY A 757 -41.80 -56.59 18.14
C GLY A 757 -40.50 -57.38 17.97
N ASP A 758 -39.49 -56.81 17.31
CA ASP A 758 -38.06 -57.00 17.66
C ASP A 758 -37.02 -56.18 16.87
N LYS A 759 -37.37 -55.12 16.13
CA LYS A 759 -36.36 -54.29 15.41
C LYS A 759 -36.15 -52.92 16.06
N LYS A 760 -35.04 -52.74 16.79
CA LYS A 760 -34.52 -51.39 17.11
C LYS A 760 -34.19 -50.66 15.81
N ILE A 761 -34.90 -49.56 15.56
CA ILE A 761 -34.72 -48.68 14.41
C ILE A 761 -33.36 -47.96 14.52
N PRO A 762 -32.50 -47.94 13.49
CA PRO A 762 -31.27 -47.16 13.51
C PRO A 762 -31.57 -45.67 13.25
N TYR A 763 -31.69 -44.90 14.33
CA TYR A 763 -31.89 -43.44 14.37
C TYR A 763 -31.03 -42.65 13.38
N LYS A 764 -29.79 -43.11 13.18
CA LYS A 764 -28.79 -42.54 12.26
C LYS A 764 -29.25 -42.55 10.79
N LYS A 765 -30.04 -43.54 10.38
CA LYS A 765 -30.51 -43.69 8.99
C LYS A 765 -31.63 -42.70 8.65
N ILE A 766 -32.50 -42.40 9.62
CA ILE A 766 -33.56 -41.40 9.51
C ILE A 766 -32.96 -39.98 9.39
N LEU A 767 -31.91 -39.69 10.17
CA LEU A 767 -31.20 -38.40 10.14
C LEU A 767 -30.50 -38.13 8.79
N ASP A 768 -30.04 -39.18 8.10
CA ASP A 768 -29.37 -39.05 6.80
C ASP A 768 -30.35 -38.94 5.62
N GLU A 769 -31.51 -39.61 5.68
CA GLU A 769 -32.51 -39.62 4.59
C GLU A 769 -33.50 -38.43 4.66
N ALA A 770 -33.68 -37.80 5.84
CA ALA A 770 -34.66 -36.72 6.07
C ALA A 770 -34.18 -35.28 5.74
N GLY A 771 -32.99 -35.14 5.13
CA GLY A 771 -32.54 -33.87 4.52
C GLY A 771 -32.28 -32.70 5.49
N PHE A 772 -31.79 -32.96 6.71
CA PHE A 772 -31.41 -31.92 7.67
C PHE A 772 -30.07 -31.24 7.32
N GLY A 773 -29.95 -29.92 7.56
CA GLY A 773 -28.71 -29.15 7.36
C GLY A 773 -27.59 -29.56 8.33
N SER A 774 -26.32 -29.33 7.96
CA SER A 774 -25.14 -29.87 8.68
C SER A 774 -25.06 -29.49 10.16
N GLY A 775 -25.43 -28.25 10.51
CA GLY A 775 -25.42 -27.78 11.91
C GLY A 775 -26.47 -28.46 12.79
N MET A 776 -27.66 -28.77 12.23
CA MET A 776 -28.71 -29.51 12.95
C MET A 776 -28.29 -30.96 13.18
N LYS A 777 -27.64 -31.60 12.18
CA LYS A 777 -27.13 -32.98 12.29
C LYS A 777 -26.09 -33.18 13.41
N GLU A 778 -25.38 -32.14 13.83
CA GLU A 778 -24.44 -32.20 14.96
C GLU A 778 -25.14 -32.18 16.31
N THR A 779 -26.10 -31.29 16.52
CA THR A 779 -26.91 -31.23 17.75
C THR A 779 -27.80 -32.47 17.93
N MET A 780 -28.16 -33.13 16.83
CA MET A 780 -29.05 -34.31 16.80
C MET A 780 -28.33 -35.65 17.04
N ARG A 781 -26.99 -35.68 17.09
CA ARG A 781 -26.19 -36.92 17.18
C ARG A 781 -26.23 -37.57 18.56
N ASP A 782 -26.55 -36.80 19.60
CA ASP A 782 -26.54 -37.21 21.01
C ASP A 782 -27.94 -37.54 21.58
N VAL A 783 -28.98 -37.54 20.72
CA VAL A 783 -30.37 -37.81 21.12
C VAL A 783 -30.69 -39.29 20.88
N GLU A 784 -30.88 -40.08 21.94
CA GLU A 784 -31.06 -41.55 21.85
C GLU A 784 -32.49 -42.01 21.47
N GLU A 785 -33.55 -41.24 21.72
CA GLU A 785 -34.95 -41.61 21.39
C GLU A 785 -35.77 -40.41 20.86
N PRO A 786 -36.63 -40.55 19.83
CA PRO A 786 -37.35 -39.44 19.22
C PRO A 786 -38.73 -39.40 19.85
N GLY A 787 -38.89 -38.64 20.91
CA GLY A 787 -40.20 -38.47 21.54
C GLY A 787 -40.06 -37.76 22.87
N PHE A 788 -40.96 -36.81 23.14
CA PHE A 788 -41.09 -36.26 24.47
C PHE A 788 -41.85 -37.26 25.33
N ARG A 789 -41.24 -37.74 26.42
CA ARG A 789 -42.04 -38.38 27.46
C ARG A 789 -42.88 -37.28 28.11
N PRO A 790 -44.13 -37.53 28.53
CA PRO A 790 -44.92 -36.55 29.27
C PRO A 790 -44.17 -36.00 30.50
N GLU A 791 -43.30 -36.82 31.08
CA GLU A 791 -42.38 -36.48 32.17
C GLU A 791 -41.37 -35.36 31.80
N ASP A 792 -40.89 -35.33 30.55
CA ASP A 792 -39.94 -34.31 30.08
C ASP A 792 -40.62 -32.95 29.91
N VAL A 793 -41.83 -32.94 29.34
CA VAL A 793 -42.63 -31.71 29.20
C VAL A 793 -43.01 -31.16 30.57
N GLU A 794 -43.32 -32.02 31.52
CA GLU A 794 -43.60 -31.62 32.90
C GLU A 794 -42.35 -31.14 33.65
N ALA A 795 -41.17 -31.69 33.35
CA ALA A 795 -39.89 -31.17 33.82
C ALA A 795 -39.61 -29.76 33.28
N TYR A 796 -39.87 -29.50 32.00
CA TYR A 796 -39.75 -28.16 31.41
C TYR A 796 -40.76 -27.17 32.00
N ARG A 797 -42.01 -27.61 32.24
CA ARG A 797 -43.03 -26.81 32.95
C ARG A 797 -42.57 -26.45 34.35
N THR A 798 -42.06 -27.44 35.09
CA THR A 798 -41.51 -27.25 36.44
C THR A 798 -40.36 -26.26 36.44
N ASN A 799 -39.47 -26.31 35.44
CA ASN A 799 -38.37 -25.35 35.32
C ASN A 799 -38.86 -23.93 34.98
N ALA A 800 -39.85 -23.76 34.11
CA ALA A 800 -40.45 -22.46 33.84
C ALA A 800 -41.08 -21.84 35.10
N ILE A 801 -41.80 -22.65 35.88
CA ILE A 801 -42.36 -22.23 37.18
C ILE A 801 -41.26 -21.86 38.18
N LYS A 802 -40.14 -22.59 38.19
CA LYS A 802 -38.97 -22.22 39.02
C LYS A 802 -38.37 -20.88 38.61
N VAL A 803 -38.29 -20.58 37.31
CA VAL A 803 -37.80 -19.29 36.81
C VAL A 803 -38.76 -18.16 37.17
N GLU A 804 -40.07 -18.39 37.05
CA GLU A 804 -41.10 -17.43 37.48
C GLU A 804 -41.02 -17.17 38.99
N LYS A 805 -40.93 -18.23 39.80
CA LYS A 805 -40.74 -18.11 41.24
C LYS A 805 -39.46 -17.36 41.61
N TRP A 806 -38.34 -17.68 40.96
CA TRP A 806 -37.08 -16.95 41.14
C TRP A 806 -37.23 -15.47 40.80
N LEU A 807 -37.95 -15.14 39.72
CA LEU A 807 -38.18 -13.76 39.31
C LEU A 807 -38.99 -13.01 40.37
N ASP A 808 -40.09 -13.58 40.86
CA ASP A 808 -40.92 -12.96 41.89
C ASP A 808 -40.18 -12.79 43.23
N GLU A 809 -39.40 -13.81 43.65
CA GLU A 809 -38.55 -13.73 44.85
C GLU A 809 -37.47 -12.65 44.68
N SER A 810 -36.87 -12.54 43.49
CA SER A 810 -35.82 -11.55 43.19
C SER A 810 -36.38 -10.13 43.08
N ILE A 811 -37.59 -9.95 42.54
CA ILE A 811 -38.28 -8.64 42.54
C ILE A 811 -38.55 -8.20 43.97
N THR A 812 -39.11 -9.09 44.80
CA THR A 812 -39.40 -8.79 46.21
C THR A 812 -38.12 -8.41 46.97
N ALA A 813 -37.04 -9.15 46.73
CA ALA A 813 -35.73 -8.83 47.32
C ALA A 813 -35.15 -7.51 46.80
N GLN A 814 -35.39 -7.17 45.52
CA GLN A 814 -34.92 -5.93 44.90
C GLN A 814 -35.70 -4.70 45.38
N ASP A 815 -37.01 -4.83 45.59
CA ASP A 815 -37.87 -3.74 46.08
C ASP A 815 -37.58 -3.39 47.56
N ALA A 816 -36.99 -4.32 48.31
CA ALA A 816 -36.54 -4.09 49.68
C ALA A 816 -35.25 -3.26 49.78
N LEU A 817 -34.53 -3.06 48.68
CA LEU A 817 -33.26 -2.33 48.65
C LEU A 817 -33.46 -0.85 48.33
N LYS A 818 -32.57 -0.01 48.85
CA LYS A 818 -32.51 1.39 48.46
C LYS A 818 -31.92 1.53 47.05
N PRO A 819 -32.24 2.60 46.31
CA PRO A 819 -31.73 2.83 44.94
C PRO A 819 -30.20 2.81 44.80
N TRP A 820 -29.48 3.11 45.88
CA TRP A 820 -28.01 3.15 45.95
C TRP A 820 -27.40 1.93 46.65
N GLU A 821 -28.15 0.86 46.86
CA GLU A 821 -27.63 -0.44 47.32
C GLU A 821 -27.36 -1.34 46.11
N ASN A 822 -26.51 -2.35 46.30
CA ASN A 822 -26.15 -3.24 45.19
C ASN A 822 -27.38 -4.07 44.76
N PRO A 823 -27.76 -4.05 43.48
CA PRO A 823 -28.95 -4.73 43.02
C PRO A 823 -28.78 -6.25 43.12
N VAL A 824 -29.79 -6.89 43.67
CA VAL A 824 -29.91 -8.35 43.74
C VAL A 824 -30.54 -8.92 42.46
N LEU A 825 -31.26 -8.08 41.71
CA LEU A 825 -31.81 -8.42 40.40
C LEU A 825 -31.16 -7.53 39.34
N LYS A 826 -30.09 -8.05 38.72
CA LYS A 826 -29.37 -7.38 37.64
C LYS A 826 -30.02 -7.69 36.30
N VAL A 827 -29.94 -6.76 35.35
CA VAL A 827 -30.45 -6.95 33.99
C VAL A 827 -29.76 -8.13 33.30
N LYS A 828 -28.46 -8.32 33.56
CA LYS A 828 -27.70 -9.46 33.04
C LYS A 828 -28.29 -10.82 33.46
N ASP A 829 -28.75 -10.94 34.70
CA ASP A 829 -29.30 -12.20 35.23
C ASP A 829 -30.66 -12.49 34.58
N ILE A 830 -31.51 -11.47 34.42
CA ILE A 830 -32.79 -11.56 33.69
C ILE A 830 -32.54 -12.01 32.24
N MET A 831 -31.58 -11.37 31.56
CA MET A 831 -31.23 -11.71 30.18
C MET A 831 -30.71 -13.15 30.04
N SER A 832 -29.93 -13.63 31.02
CA SER A 832 -29.51 -15.04 31.06
C SER A 832 -30.70 -15.98 31.14
N LYS A 833 -31.71 -15.67 31.97
CA LYS A 833 -32.93 -16.47 32.08
C LYS A 833 -33.80 -16.44 30.83
N ILE A 834 -33.90 -15.29 30.16
CA ILE A 834 -34.57 -15.18 28.86
C ILE A 834 -33.86 -16.10 27.84
N TRP A 835 -32.54 -16.04 27.79
CA TRP A 835 -31.74 -16.84 26.85
C TRP A 835 -31.89 -18.35 27.12
N GLU A 836 -31.79 -18.79 28.38
CA GLU A 836 -32.00 -20.20 28.78
C GLU A 836 -33.38 -20.72 28.33
N LEU A 837 -34.44 -19.93 28.50
CA LEU A 837 -35.81 -20.30 28.10
C LEU A 837 -35.96 -20.40 26.57
N GLU A 838 -35.42 -19.45 25.81
CA GLU A 838 -35.49 -19.47 24.34
C GLU A 838 -34.64 -20.61 23.74
N GLN A 839 -33.46 -20.89 24.28
CA GLN A 839 -32.66 -22.06 23.88
C GLN A 839 -33.41 -23.36 24.14
N THR A 840 -34.05 -23.48 25.32
CA THR A 840 -34.85 -24.66 25.65
C THR A 840 -36.03 -24.81 24.68
N LYS A 841 -36.73 -23.72 24.38
CA LYS A 841 -37.84 -23.71 23.41
C LYS A 841 -37.42 -24.14 22.02
N GLU A 842 -36.27 -23.66 21.54
CA GLU A 842 -35.76 -24.02 20.22
C GLU A 842 -35.34 -25.49 20.17
N ASN A 843 -34.66 -25.99 21.21
CA ASN A 843 -34.36 -27.41 21.34
C ASN A 843 -35.63 -28.28 21.29
N ILE A 844 -36.70 -27.84 21.96
CA ILE A 844 -37.98 -28.55 21.95
C ILE A 844 -38.58 -28.55 20.53
N ARG A 845 -38.52 -27.44 19.80
CA ARG A 845 -39.00 -27.37 18.41
C ARG A 845 -38.23 -28.29 17.48
N VAL A 846 -36.91 -28.33 17.62
CA VAL A 846 -36.06 -29.24 16.83
C VAL A 846 -36.48 -30.68 17.08
N MET A 847 -36.65 -31.07 18.34
CA MET A 847 -37.12 -32.40 18.74
C MET A 847 -38.53 -32.73 18.21
N GLU A 848 -39.46 -31.77 18.22
CA GLU A 848 -40.80 -31.93 17.64
C GLU A 848 -40.72 -32.15 16.11
N GLN A 849 -39.91 -31.37 15.40
CA GLN A 849 -39.71 -31.53 13.96
C GLN A 849 -39.11 -32.90 13.60
N ILE A 850 -38.18 -33.39 14.42
CA ILE A 850 -37.60 -34.74 14.28
C ILE A 850 -38.71 -35.78 14.40
N TYR A 851 -39.53 -35.68 15.44
CA TYR A 851 -40.61 -36.63 15.68
C TYR A 851 -41.62 -36.65 14.52
N LEU A 852 -42.10 -35.47 14.09
CA LEU A 852 -43.08 -35.36 13.00
C LEU A 852 -42.54 -35.92 11.67
N ARG A 853 -41.30 -35.58 11.29
CA ARG A 853 -40.67 -36.10 10.07
C ARG A 853 -40.38 -37.59 10.14
N SER A 854 -39.99 -38.09 11.31
CA SER A 854 -39.80 -39.54 11.53
C SER A 854 -41.13 -40.27 11.31
N ARG A 855 -42.24 -39.74 11.84
CA ARG A 855 -43.57 -40.33 11.66
C ARG A 855 -44.05 -40.29 10.20
N GLU A 856 -43.79 -39.22 9.45
CA GLU A 856 -44.08 -39.16 8.01
C GLU A 856 -43.27 -40.19 7.21
N TYR A 857 -41.99 -40.39 7.56
CA TYR A 857 -41.13 -41.41 6.97
C TYR A 857 -41.71 -42.81 7.17
N PHE A 858 -42.13 -43.14 8.41
CA PHE A 858 -42.77 -44.42 8.72
C PHE A 858 -44.09 -44.62 7.98
N LYS A 859 -44.94 -43.58 7.89
CA LYS A 859 -46.17 -43.65 7.08
C LYS A 859 -45.89 -43.94 5.60
N LYS A 860 -44.93 -43.23 4.99
CA LYS A 860 -44.56 -43.45 3.57
C LYS A 860 -43.99 -44.84 3.31
N ASN A 861 -43.21 -45.39 4.24
CA ASN A 861 -42.65 -46.73 4.08
C ASN A 861 -43.68 -47.84 4.33
N ALA A 862 -44.57 -47.68 5.31
CA ALA A 862 -45.70 -48.58 5.53
C ALA A 862 -46.68 -48.57 4.33
N GLU A 863 -46.90 -47.41 3.68
CA GLU A 863 -47.69 -47.32 2.45
C GLU A 863 -47.00 -48.01 1.26
N LYS A 864 -45.67 -47.91 1.14
CA LYS A 864 -44.90 -48.66 0.13
C LYS A 864 -44.95 -50.17 0.37
N GLU A 865 -44.86 -50.63 1.61
CA GLU A 865 -44.99 -52.05 1.96
C GLU A 865 -46.42 -52.55 1.69
N ARG A 866 -47.46 -51.77 2.02
CA ARG A 866 -48.85 -52.11 1.68
C ARG A 866 -49.13 -52.14 0.17
N GLN A 867 -48.47 -51.28 -0.62
CA GLN A 867 -48.52 -51.35 -2.08
C GLN A 867 -47.81 -52.60 -2.62
N SER A 868 -46.72 -53.05 -2.01
CA SER A 868 -46.03 -54.30 -2.38
C SER A 868 -46.82 -55.56 -2.03
N VAL A 869 -47.69 -55.50 -1.00
CA VAL A 869 -48.58 -56.61 -0.61
C VAL A 869 -49.83 -56.67 -1.51
N ASN A 870 -50.36 -55.54 -1.98
CA ASN A 870 -51.54 -55.50 -2.86
C ASN A 870 -51.30 -55.88 -4.32
N GLU A 871 -50.06 -56.04 -4.79
CA GLU A 871 -49.76 -56.64 -6.11
C GLU A 871 -49.83 -58.18 -6.11
N SER A 872 -50.16 -58.80 -4.97
CA SER A 872 -50.13 -60.26 -4.78
C SER A 872 -51.48 -60.94 -4.46
N ASN A 873 -52.64 -60.38 -4.87
CA ASN A 873 -53.82 -61.19 -5.28
C ASN A 873 -54.98 -60.36 -5.89
N PRO A 874 -55.61 -60.80 -7.01
CA PRO A 874 -56.64 -60.06 -7.74
C PRO A 874 -58.08 -60.48 -7.39
N SER A 875 -59.06 -59.67 -7.84
CA SER A 875 -60.53 -59.87 -7.90
C SER A 875 -61.34 -59.41 -6.66
N VAL A 876 -62.52 -58.75 -6.75
CA VAL A 876 -63.35 -58.23 -7.85
C VAL A 876 -64.26 -57.11 -7.29
N SER A 877 -64.63 -56.20 -8.19
CA SER A 877 -65.48 -54.99 -8.15
C SER A 877 -66.75 -54.96 -7.27
N ILE A 878 -67.13 -53.75 -6.82
CA ILE A 878 -68.36 -53.03 -7.24
C ILE A 878 -68.25 -51.52 -6.93
N GLU A 879 -68.61 -50.75 -7.97
CA GLU A 879 -68.90 -49.33 -8.13
C GLU A 879 -69.85 -48.67 -7.09
N GLN A 880 -69.61 -47.42 -6.66
CA GLN A 880 -70.15 -46.17 -7.27
C GLN A 880 -70.09 -44.92 -6.34
N ASN A 881 -69.57 -43.83 -6.93
CA ASN A 881 -69.98 -42.40 -6.87
C ASN A 881 -69.79 -41.46 -5.65
N SER A 882 -68.98 -40.41 -5.95
CA SER A 882 -69.24 -38.95 -5.80
C SER A 882 -69.12 -38.35 -4.38
N THR A 883 -68.52 -37.18 -4.09
CA THR A 883 -68.27 -35.91 -4.82
C THR A 883 -67.13 -35.09 -4.17
N ASN A 884 -66.43 -34.31 -5.01
CA ASN A 884 -65.59 -33.11 -4.81
C ASN A 884 -65.56 -32.37 -3.45
N ALA A 885 -64.36 -31.89 -3.05
CA ALA A 885 -64.07 -30.46 -2.85
C ALA A 885 -62.55 -30.16 -2.67
N THR A 886 -62.16 -29.00 -3.19
CA THR A 886 -60.85 -28.38 -3.46
C THR A 886 -60.16 -27.69 -2.28
N MET A 887 -58.82 -27.50 -2.36
CA MET A 887 -58.03 -26.24 -2.20
C MET A 887 -56.59 -26.55 -1.73
N GLU A 888 -55.57 -26.42 -2.58
CA GLU A 888 -54.73 -25.21 -2.82
C GLU A 888 -53.70 -24.90 -1.69
N LEU A 889 -52.43 -25.18 -2.03
CA LEU A 889 -51.21 -24.51 -1.55
C LEU A 889 -51.02 -23.18 -2.34
N PRO A 890 -49.99 -22.32 -2.12
CA PRO A 890 -48.94 -22.22 -1.08
C PRO A 890 -48.75 -20.75 -0.56
N VAL A 891 -47.70 -20.46 0.24
CA VAL A 891 -46.59 -19.53 -0.13
C VAL A 891 -45.51 -19.47 0.97
N ASN A 892 -44.27 -19.57 0.49
CA ASN A 892 -42.98 -19.40 1.16
C ASN A 892 -42.70 -17.93 1.51
N THR A 893 -41.99 -17.67 2.62
CA THR A 893 -41.03 -16.55 2.69
C THR A 893 -39.88 -16.89 3.65
N THR A 894 -38.69 -16.97 3.07
CA THR A 894 -37.37 -16.82 3.69
C THR A 894 -37.18 -15.40 4.22
N LEU A 895 -36.54 -15.26 5.38
CA LEU A 895 -35.71 -14.09 5.70
C LEU A 895 -34.61 -14.51 6.69
N ALA A 896 -33.38 -14.35 6.23
CA ALA A 896 -32.18 -14.30 7.05
C ALA A 896 -32.13 -12.95 7.76
N GLU A 897 -31.68 -12.91 9.01
CA GLU A 897 -31.08 -11.69 9.57
C GLU A 897 -30.09 -12.02 10.68
N SER A 898 -28.99 -11.29 10.61
CA SER A 898 -27.77 -11.27 11.40
C SER A 898 -27.96 -10.80 12.84
N VAL A 899 -27.23 -11.38 13.79
CA VAL A 899 -26.91 -10.70 15.06
C VAL A 899 -25.39 -10.68 15.22
N ILE A 900 -24.85 -9.48 15.01
CA ILE A 900 -23.50 -9.05 15.33
C ILE A 900 -23.42 -8.88 16.86
N TYR A 901 -22.39 -9.46 17.47
CA TYR A 901 -21.95 -9.08 18.82
C TYR A 901 -21.42 -7.65 18.77
N THR A 902 -22.04 -6.74 19.52
CA THR A 902 -21.42 -5.47 19.91
C THR A 902 -21.05 -5.54 21.38
N ASP A 903 -19.79 -5.20 21.63
CA ASP A 903 -19.16 -4.95 22.92
C ASP A 903 -19.95 -3.97 23.80
N ILE A 904 -19.97 -4.27 25.10
CA ILE A 904 -19.94 -3.29 26.20
C ILE A 904 -18.86 -3.76 27.18
#